data_AF-A0AAE1QUK8-F1
#
_entry.id   AF-A0AAE1QUK8-F1
#
_cell.length_a   1.000
_cell.length_b   1.000
_cell.length_c   1.000
_cell.angle_alpha   90.00
_cell.angle_beta   90.00
_cell.angle_gamma   90.00
#
_symmetry.space_group_name_H-M   'P 1'
#
loop_
_entity.id
_entity.type
_entity.pdbx_description
1 polymer ?
#
loop_
_entity_poly.entity_id
_entity_poly.type
_entity_poly.pdbx_seq_one_letter_code
_entity_poly.pdbx_strand_id
1 'polypeptide(L)'
;MKTMDESDVGISCYISNLPGFRGILKQRYSDFIVNEVDLDENVVHLTSLEAPKEVCSEAKEVNVSDQLNTSYVTEIESFRSLAGNSDADKLKALIDKHNSGVDVSDEPIVLSPSSDKSHRTAIHNFFKERLKFLVTDTIDGVEDQSKCVRVRLNKGGNNGRGKYSRKRKDRDDKRYDSRGSDSWPEHLGKFLRFNLFKENKDTQEALNVIAKMLGVQPRSFGFAGTKDKRAVTTQRVTVFKQQASKLAALNRRLIGIKVGDFCHVKEGLLLGQLYGNRFTITLRGVSAESEDIIKASAVALGEHGFMNYFGLQRFGSSSVPTHLIGAALLRGEWKAAVSLILDPREGDKNAISTVREYYKESGDIDGTLRQLPRYLVAEKAILQCLKKHPGNYLQALKAIPRTLRMMYVHSYQSYLWNHAASMRVQKHGFDQVVLGDLVYSKEQHKEKETFVAECETVNDNNMDDYSNLDETSETDLPEEKNIPVKALNEEDLKSGTYTIDDVLLPLPGSRVIYPSNDIGEVYRDLAQKDGISLTETAHKIKEFSITNMTGAYRRVFQKPKDFEWELLSYTDGTIPLAETDFDVIAKSVKKSKVREEDSANGSEELRADSSAISVGDDMLPGKGCEEKSNSEAGMQTEKSQSGGNAESQMALKLSFTLPASCYATMAVRELLKTSTSVAFHKSLND
;
A
#
# COMPACT_ATOMS: atom_id res chain seq x y z
N MET A 1 25.74 15.44 -16.40
CA MET A 1 24.60 14.80 -15.71
C MET A 1 24.13 13.65 -16.60
N LYS A 2 24.75 12.46 -16.51
CA LYS A 2 24.31 11.32 -17.33
C LYS A 2 23.25 10.56 -16.55
N THR A 3 21.99 10.97 -16.70
CA THR A 3 20.85 10.17 -16.23
C THR A 3 20.78 8.91 -17.08
N MET A 4 20.60 7.75 -16.44
CA MET A 4 20.40 6.48 -17.14
C MET A 4 19.28 6.61 -18.16
N ASP A 5 19.56 6.16 -19.38
CA ASP A 5 18.58 6.12 -20.46
C ASP A 5 17.99 4.71 -20.63
N GLU A 6 16.89 4.61 -21.37
CA GLU A 6 16.23 3.34 -21.68
C GLU A 6 17.16 2.38 -22.46
N SER A 7 18.01 2.93 -23.32
CA SER A 7 18.99 2.18 -24.09
C SER A 7 20.07 1.50 -23.22
N ASP A 8 20.46 2.12 -22.11
CA ASP A 8 21.47 1.58 -21.17
C ASP A 8 21.00 0.28 -20.49
N VAL A 9 19.68 0.05 -20.43
CA VAL A 9 19.06 -1.12 -19.78
C VAL A 9 18.32 -2.02 -20.77
N GLY A 10 18.66 -1.94 -22.06
CA GLY A 10 18.18 -2.85 -23.09
C GLY A 10 16.74 -2.59 -23.54
N ILE A 11 16.20 -1.39 -23.32
CA ILE A 11 14.88 -1.00 -23.81
C ILE A 11 15.08 -0.22 -25.12
N SER A 12 14.99 -0.91 -26.26
CA SER A 12 15.34 -0.32 -27.56
C SER A 12 14.26 -0.46 -28.63
N CYS A 13 13.58 -1.60 -28.69
CA CYS A 13 12.62 -1.91 -29.76
C CYS A 13 11.21 -1.39 -29.47
N TYR A 14 10.39 -1.34 -30.51
CA TYR A 14 8.97 -1.03 -30.51
C TYR A 14 8.21 -2.04 -31.40
N ILE A 15 6.90 -2.18 -31.21
CA ILE A 15 6.06 -3.05 -32.05
C ILE A 15 5.53 -2.28 -33.26
N SER A 16 4.91 -1.13 -33.02
CA SER A 16 4.31 -0.33 -34.08
C SER A 16 5.36 0.48 -34.83
N ASN A 17 5.27 0.51 -36.16
CA ASN A 17 6.08 1.36 -37.04
C ASN A 17 5.51 2.79 -37.20
N LEU A 18 4.39 3.11 -36.54
CA LEU A 18 3.80 4.44 -36.57
C LEU A 18 4.74 5.47 -35.90
N PRO A 19 4.77 6.72 -36.40
CA PRO A 19 5.55 7.78 -35.79
C PRO A 19 5.02 8.09 -34.38
N GLY A 20 5.94 8.33 -33.45
CA GLY A 20 5.58 8.81 -32.11
C GLY A 20 5.11 10.26 -32.12
N PHE A 21 4.48 10.66 -31.03
CA PHE A 21 4.01 12.02 -30.84
C PHE A 21 4.33 12.53 -29.43
N ARG A 22 4.26 13.85 -29.23
CA ARG A 22 4.52 14.46 -27.93
C ARG A 22 3.33 14.23 -27.00
N GLY A 23 3.60 13.85 -25.76
CA GLY A 23 2.62 13.77 -24.69
C GLY A 23 3.28 13.82 -23.31
N ILE A 24 2.66 14.53 -22.38
CA ILE A 24 3.19 14.72 -21.03
C ILE A 24 2.52 13.72 -20.09
N LEU A 25 3.33 12.81 -19.53
CA LEU A 25 2.90 11.83 -18.54
C LEU A 25 3.06 12.38 -17.11
N LYS A 26 2.09 12.10 -16.24
CA LYS A 26 2.14 12.44 -14.80
C LYS A 26 2.41 13.93 -14.53
N GLN A 27 1.91 14.84 -15.38
CA GLN A 27 1.94 16.29 -15.10
C GLN A 27 1.32 16.54 -13.72
N ARG A 28 0.12 16.00 -13.49
CA ARG A 28 -0.51 15.88 -12.17
C ARG A 28 -0.55 14.41 -11.74
N TYR A 29 -0.62 14.18 -10.42
CA TYR A 29 -0.77 12.81 -9.91
C TYR A 29 -2.17 12.24 -10.19
N SER A 30 -3.18 13.10 -10.37
CA SER A 30 -4.55 12.74 -10.77
C SER A 30 -4.67 12.28 -12.22
N ASP A 31 -3.67 12.56 -13.06
CA ASP A 31 -3.64 12.10 -14.46
C ASP A 31 -3.19 10.63 -14.56
N PHE A 32 -2.82 10.01 -13.44
CA PHE A 32 -2.37 8.63 -13.39
C PHE A 32 -3.11 7.92 -12.25
N ILE A 33 -4.20 7.25 -12.60
CA ILE A 33 -5.07 6.53 -11.68
C ILE A 33 -4.80 5.03 -11.82
N VAL A 34 -4.69 4.33 -10.69
CA VAL A 34 -4.44 2.89 -10.64
C VAL A 34 -5.43 2.21 -9.71
N ASN A 35 -6.28 1.35 -10.24
CA ASN A 35 -7.17 0.50 -9.47
C ASN A 35 -6.65 -0.94 -9.52
N GLU A 36 -6.46 -1.57 -8.37
CA GLU A 36 -6.11 -2.99 -8.30
C GLU A 36 -7.21 -3.86 -8.91
N VAL A 37 -6.84 -4.95 -9.57
CA VAL A 37 -7.77 -5.98 -10.05
C VAL A 37 -7.52 -7.24 -9.23
N ASP A 38 -8.56 -7.73 -8.55
CA ASP A 38 -8.45 -8.91 -7.71
C ASP A 38 -8.39 -10.22 -8.53
N LEU A 39 -8.20 -11.35 -7.84
CA LEU A 39 -8.08 -12.66 -8.49
C LEU A 39 -9.38 -13.10 -9.19
N ASP A 40 -10.52 -12.49 -8.84
CA ASP A 40 -11.81 -12.72 -9.46
C ASP A 40 -12.06 -11.74 -10.64
N GLU A 41 -11.01 -11.05 -11.10
CA GLU A 41 -11.02 -10.05 -12.17
C GLU A 41 -11.89 -8.81 -11.88
N ASN A 42 -12.24 -8.56 -10.63
CA ASN A 42 -12.99 -7.36 -10.26
C ASN A 42 -12.05 -6.17 -10.01
N VAL A 43 -12.39 -5.02 -10.60
CA VAL A 43 -11.68 -3.76 -10.36
C VAL A 43 -12.05 -3.22 -8.97
N VAL A 44 -11.03 -3.01 -8.14
CA VAL A 44 -11.17 -2.50 -6.78
C VAL A 44 -11.38 -0.99 -6.81
N HIS A 45 -12.60 -0.57 -6.48
CA HIS A 45 -12.99 0.83 -6.32
C HIS A 45 -13.31 1.15 -4.86
N LEU A 46 -13.07 2.40 -4.47
CA LEU A 46 -13.60 2.93 -3.21
C LEU A 46 -15.03 3.41 -3.47
N THR A 47 -16.03 2.76 -2.87
CA THR A 47 -17.45 3.10 -3.10
C THR A 47 -18.15 3.67 -1.87
N SER A 48 -17.79 3.20 -0.67
CA SER A 48 -18.35 3.68 0.59
C SER A 48 -17.28 3.90 1.65
N LEU A 49 -17.38 5.02 2.38
CA LEU A 49 -16.52 5.33 3.53
C LEU A 49 -17.13 4.89 4.87
N GLU A 50 -18.37 4.40 4.84
CA GLU A 50 -19.11 4.05 6.05
C GLU A 50 -18.73 2.68 6.56
N ALA A 51 -18.64 2.54 7.89
CA ALA A 51 -18.51 1.23 8.51
C ALA A 51 -19.84 0.48 8.36
N PRO A 52 -19.82 -0.83 8.02
CA PRO A 52 -21.00 -1.68 8.11
C PRO A 52 -21.62 -1.53 9.50
N LYS A 53 -22.95 -1.52 9.57
CA LYS A 53 -23.66 -1.63 10.84
C LYS A 53 -23.31 -2.99 11.42
N GLU A 54 -22.34 -3.03 12.33
CA GLU A 54 -21.99 -4.24 13.05
C GLU A 54 -23.29 -4.72 13.72
N VAL A 55 -23.76 -5.91 13.34
CA VAL A 55 -24.84 -6.58 14.08
C VAL A 55 -24.25 -6.90 15.43
N CYS A 56 -24.43 -6.00 16.39
CA CYS A 56 -24.23 -6.29 17.79
C CYS A 56 -25.18 -7.42 18.14
N SER A 57 -24.72 -8.66 18.12
CA SER A 57 -25.22 -9.64 19.09
C SER A 57 -24.78 -9.10 20.44
N GLU A 58 -25.64 -8.31 21.07
CA GLU A 58 -25.56 -7.69 22.40
C GLU A 58 -24.33 -8.14 23.23
N ALA A 59 -23.15 -7.66 22.85
CA ALA A 59 -22.08 -7.51 23.81
C ALA A 59 -22.51 -6.27 24.57
N LYS A 60 -23.04 -6.48 25.79
CA LYS A 60 -23.39 -5.42 26.74
C LYS A 60 -22.18 -4.48 26.91
N GLU A 61 -22.06 -3.50 26.02
CA GLU A 61 -21.47 -2.23 26.35
C GLU A 61 -22.39 -1.64 27.40
N VAL A 62 -21.96 -1.72 28.65
CA VAL A 62 -22.62 -1.01 29.74
C VAL A 62 -22.33 0.47 29.50
N ASN A 63 -23.17 1.10 28.67
CA ASN A 63 -23.36 2.54 28.70
C ASN A 63 -23.89 2.87 30.10
N VAL A 64 -23.10 3.66 30.83
CA VAL A 64 -23.36 4.08 32.22
C VAL A 64 -24.64 4.94 32.33
N SER A 65 -25.27 5.30 31.22
CA SER A 65 -26.46 6.15 31.17
C SER A 65 -27.81 5.43 31.16
N ASP A 66 -27.89 4.12 30.90
CA ASP A 66 -29.16 3.39 30.76
C ASP A 66 -29.57 2.56 32.00
N GLN A 67 -28.85 2.67 33.13
CA GLN A 67 -29.13 1.92 34.37
C GLN A 67 -29.97 2.67 35.40
N LEU A 68 -30.66 3.75 35.04
CA LEU A 68 -31.40 4.57 36.01
C LEU A 68 -32.78 4.02 36.41
N ASN A 69 -33.20 2.83 35.95
CA ASN A 69 -34.48 2.24 36.38
C ASN A 69 -34.50 0.70 36.37
N THR A 70 -33.45 0.05 36.89
CA THR A 70 -33.51 -1.39 37.20
C THR A 70 -33.70 -1.57 38.70
N SER A 71 -34.82 -2.17 39.10
CA SER A 71 -35.13 -2.47 40.50
C SER A 71 -34.25 -3.62 41.00
N TYR A 72 -33.17 -3.32 41.72
CA TYR A 72 -32.20 -4.31 42.26
C TYR A 72 -32.74 -5.12 43.47
N VAL A 73 -34.06 -5.31 43.59
CA VAL A 73 -34.69 -5.91 44.78
C VAL A 73 -34.26 -7.36 44.97
N THR A 74 -34.21 -8.15 43.90
CA THR A 74 -33.75 -9.56 43.92
C THR A 74 -32.29 -9.71 44.30
N GLU A 75 -31.43 -8.81 43.83
CA GLU A 75 -30.00 -8.79 44.12
C GLU A 75 -29.76 -8.39 45.58
N ILE A 76 -30.52 -7.44 46.10
CA ILE A 76 -30.46 -7.04 47.52
C ILE A 76 -30.93 -8.17 48.43
N GLU A 77 -31.97 -8.92 48.06
CA GLU A 77 -32.42 -10.11 48.80
C GLU A 77 -31.39 -11.24 48.76
N SER A 78 -30.76 -11.49 47.60
CA SER A 78 -29.67 -12.46 47.49
C SER A 78 -28.46 -12.05 48.34
N PHE A 79 -28.14 -10.75 48.38
CA PHE A 79 -27.07 -10.22 49.23
C PHE A 79 -27.43 -10.31 50.72
N ARG A 80 -28.70 -10.15 51.07
CA ARG A 80 -29.22 -10.28 52.44
C ARG A 80 -28.99 -11.69 53.00
N SER A 81 -29.14 -12.73 52.18
CA SER A 81 -28.79 -14.10 52.57
C SER A 81 -27.29 -14.31 52.75
N LEU A 82 -26.45 -13.50 52.07
CA LEU A 82 -24.99 -13.65 52.10
C LEU A 82 -24.31 -12.87 53.23
N ALA A 83 -24.71 -11.62 53.48
CA ALA A 83 -24.04 -10.69 54.40
C ALA A 83 -24.94 -10.22 55.58
N GLY A 84 -26.20 -10.65 55.62
CA GLY A 84 -27.16 -10.31 56.68
C GLY A 84 -27.93 -9.00 56.42
N ASN A 85 -28.96 -8.78 57.25
CA ASN A 85 -29.93 -7.69 57.06
C ASN A 85 -29.29 -6.29 57.14
N SER A 86 -28.41 -6.07 58.12
CA SER A 86 -27.79 -4.74 58.34
C SER A 86 -26.96 -4.28 57.14
N ASP A 87 -26.19 -5.18 56.54
CA ASP A 87 -25.32 -4.86 55.41
C ASP A 87 -26.08 -4.77 54.08
N ALA A 88 -27.15 -5.55 53.92
CA ALA A 88 -28.08 -5.42 52.80
C ALA A 88 -28.84 -4.09 52.82
N ASP A 89 -29.22 -3.60 53.99
CA ASP A 89 -29.91 -2.32 54.11
C ASP A 89 -28.96 -1.15 53.80
N LYS A 90 -27.66 -1.25 54.16
CA LYS A 90 -26.62 -0.28 53.74
C LYS A 90 -26.41 -0.28 52.22
N LEU A 91 -26.41 -1.45 51.59
CA LEU A 91 -26.29 -1.58 50.13
C LEU A 91 -27.51 -1.00 49.42
N LYS A 92 -28.72 -1.28 49.92
CA LYS A 92 -29.97 -0.72 49.41
C LYS A 92 -29.97 0.80 49.47
N ALA A 93 -29.57 1.37 50.61
CA ALA A 93 -29.46 2.83 50.77
C ALA A 93 -28.44 3.46 49.80
N LEU A 94 -27.34 2.77 49.47
CA LEU A 94 -26.36 3.25 48.50
C LEU A 94 -26.89 3.21 47.06
N ILE A 95 -27.65 2.17 46.69
CA ILE A 95 -28.28 2.04 45.38
C ILE A 95 -29.42 3.05 45.20
N ASP A 96 -30.25 3.25 46.23
CA ASP A 96 -31.36 4.23 46.21
C ASP A 96 -30.83 5.67 46.13
N LYS A 97 -29.71 5.97 46.80
CA LYS A 97 -28.98 7.25 46.66
C LYS A 97 -28.40 7.45 45.26
N HIS A 98 -27.90 6.40 44.63
CA HIS A 98 -27.38 6.47 43.27
C HIS A 98 -28.50 6.71 42.24
N ASN A 99 -29.66 6.07 42.41
CA ASN A 99 -30.79 6.21 41.49
C ASN A 99 -31.52 7.56 41.61
N SER A 100 -31.42 8.26 42.75
CA SER A 100 -32.06 9.55 42.98
C SER A 100 -31.30 10.75 42.38
N GLY A 101 -30.14 10.53 41.73
CA GLY A 101 -29.44 11.55 40.95
C GLY A 101 -28.90 12.75 41.72
N VAL A 102 -28.91 12.70 43.06
CA VAL A 102 -28.34 13.75 43.91
C VAL A 102 -26.83 13.51 44.00
N ASP A 103 -26.04 14.49 43.57
CA ASP A 103 -24.57 14.48 43.67
C ASP A 103 -24.15 14.63 45.14
N VAL A 104 -24.14 13.53 45.87
CA VAL A 104 -23.76 13.46 47.29
C VAL A 104 -22.37 12.85 47.38
N SER A 105 -21.48 13.56 48.09
CA SER A 105 -20.22 13.10 48.69
C SER A 105 -19.95 11.59 48.59
N ASP A 106 -18.85 11.24 47.93
CA ASP A 106 -18.28 9.89 47.72
C ASP A 106 -18.00 9.13 49.03
N GLU A 107 -19.00 8.86 49.86
CA GLU A 107 -18.83 8.13 51.12
C GLU A 107 -18.89 6.61 50.87
N PRO A 108 -17.77 5.89 51.05
CA PRO A 108 -17.74 4.44 50.88
C PRO A 108 -18.57 3.76 51.97
N ILE A 109 -19.35 2.74 51.62
CA ILE A 109 -19.95 1.87 52.65
C ILE A 109 -18.91 0.85 53.12
N VAL A 110 -18.84 0.65 54.43
CA VAL A 110 -18.03 -0.39 55.06
C VAL A 110 -18.98 -1.43 55.64
N LEU A 111 -18.84 -2.66 55.16
CA LEU A 111 -19.63 -3.80 55.61
C LEU A 111 -19.12 -4.30 56.97
N SER A 112 -19.92 -5.13 57.63
CA SER A 112 -19.58 -5.66 58.95
C SER A 112 -18.26 -6.43 58.93
N PRO A 113 -17.45 -6.35 60.01
CA PRO A 113 -16.19 -7.06 60.08
C PRO A 113 -16.40 -8.57 59.99
N SER A 114 -15.60 -9.24 59.15
CA SER A 114 -15.62 -10.69 58.99
C SER A 114 -14.20 -11.22 59.11
N SER A 115 -13.98 -12.18 60.01
CA SER A 115 -12.69 -12.86 60.18
C SER A 115 -12.44 -13.89 59.07
N ASP A 116 -13.48 -14.49 58.51
CA ASP A 116 -13.40 -15.53 57.49
C ASP A 116 -13.02 -14.98 56.09
N LYS A 117 -11.93 -15.50 55.54
CA LYS A 117 -11.44 -15.14 54.20
C LYS A 117 -12.36 -15.66 53.09
N SER A 118 -13.00 -16.82 53.30
CA SER A 118 -13.91 -17.42 52.31
C SER A 118 -15.16 -16.55 52.15
N HIS A 119 -15.74 -16.12 53.27
CA HIS A 119 -16.85 -15.17 53.29
C HIS A 119 -16.53 -13.83 52.59
N ARG A 120 -15.38 -13.20 52.87
CA ARG A 120 -14.97 -11.96 52.18
C ARG A 120 -14.81 -12.16 50.66
N THR A 121 -14.30 -13.32 50.25
CA THR A 121 -14.13 -13.65 48.81
C THR A 121 -15.49 -13.84 48.12
N ALA A 122 -16.45 -14.48 48.80
CA ALA A 122 -17.82 -14.61 48.29
C ALA A 122 -18.50 -13.24 48.10
N ILE A 123 -18.30 -12.31 49.04
CA ILE A 123 -18.77 -10.92 48.91
C ILE A 123 -18.13 -10.24 47.68
N HIS A 124 -16.81 -10.33 47.52
CA HIS A 124 -16.12 -9.75 46.35
C HIS A 124 -16.64 -10.32 45.02
N ASN A 125 -16.87 -11.63 44.94
CA ASN A 125 -17.41 -12.29 43.76
C ASN A 125 -18.85 -11.84 43.47
N PHE A 126 -19.69 -11.70 44.51
CA PHE A 126 -21.05 -11.21 44.37
C PHE A 126 -21.10 -9.83 43.68
N PHE A 127 -20.31 -8.86 44.14
CA PHE A 127 -20.25 -7.53 43.50
C PHE A 127 -19.68 -7.59 42.08
N LYS A 128 -18.66 -8.42 41.84
CA LYS A 128 -18.02 -8.57 40.52
C LYS A 128 -18.97 -9.18 39.47
N GLU A 129 -19.83 -10.10 39.89
CA GLU A 129 -20.75 -10.79 38.99
C GLU A 129 -22.07 -10.03 38.81
N ARG A 130 -22.65 -9.54 39.92
CA ARG A 130 -24.03 -9.03 39.97
C ARG A 130 -24.11 -7.50 39.91
N LEU A 131 -23.09 -6.76 40.38
CA LEU A 131 -23.11 -5.28 40.53
C LEU A 131 -21.82 -4.62 40.04
N LYS A 132 -21.55 -4.72 38.73
CA LYS A 132 -20.28 -4.30 38.07
C LYS A 132 -19.95 -2.80 38.15
N PHE A 133 -20.93 -1.96 38.47
CA PHE A 133 -20.74 -0.52 38.67
C PHE A 133 -20.20 -0.20 40.08
N LEU A 134 -20.06 -1.19 40.96
CA LEU A 134 -19.43 -1.07 42.29
C LEU A 134 -18.11 -1.83 42.34
N VAL A 135 -17.11 -1.24 43.00
CA VAL A 135 -15.78 -1.81 43.27
C VAL A 135 -15.66 -2.11 44.76
N THR A 136 -15.04 -3.24 45.08
CA THR A 136 -14.85 -3.68 46.46
C THR A 136 -13.38 -3.85 46.82
N ASP A 137 -13.00 -3.46 48.02
CA ASP A 137 -11.67 -3.68 48.59
C ASP A 137 -11.74 -4.11 50.06
N THR A 138 -10.82 -4.96 50.52
CA THR A 138 -10.73 -5.35 51.93
C THR A 138 -9.86 -4.34 52.68
N ILE A 139 -10.37 -3.77 53.77
CA ILE A 139 -9.64 -2.89 54.69
C ILE A 139 -9.58 -3.51 56.09
N ASP A 140 -8.61 -3.08 56.90
CA ASP A 140 -8.55 -3.45 58.31
C ASP A 140 -9.54 -2.57 59.12
N GLY A 141 -10.29 -3.20 60.01
CA GLY A 141 -11.35 -2.59 60.82
C GLY A 141 -10.81 -1.83 62.03
N VAL A 142 -11.73 -1.21 62.79
CA VAL A 142 -11.41 -0.33 63.94
C VAL A 142 -10.84 -1.12 65.14
N GLU A 143 -11.01 -2.45 65.16
CA GLU A 143 -10.41 -3.36 66.14
C GLU A 143 -9.29 -4.19 65.49
N ASP A 144 -8.15 -4.32 66.20
CA ASP A 144 -6.82 -4.70 65.70
C ASP A 144 -6.65 -6.12 65.12
N GLN A 145 -7.74 -6.84 64.81
CA GLN A 145 -7.74 -8.14 64.11
C GLN A 145 -8.95 -8.36 63.19
N SER A 146 -9.79 -7.35 62.99
CA SER A 146 -11.02 -7.47 62.19
C SER A 146 -10.80 -6.93 60.77
N LYS A 147 -11.24 -7.64 59.72
CA LYS A 147 -11.16 -7.16 58.32
C LYS A 147 -12.57 -6.94 57.78
N CYS A 148 -12.80 -5.81 57.14
CA CYS A 148 -14.09 -5.47 56.55
C CYS A 148 -13.96 -5.20 55.05
N VAL A 149 -15.05 -5.40 54.31
CA VAL A 149 -15.12 -5.12 52.88
C VAL A 149 -15.72 -3.73 52.71
N ARG A 150 -15.00 -2.87 52.01
CA ARG A 150 -15.44 -1.53 51.63
C ARG A 150 -15.94 -1.56 50.18
N VAL A 151 -17.08 -0.93 49.93
CA VAL A 151 -17.73 -0.87 48.62
C VAL A 151 -17.79 0.59 48.15
N ARG A 152 -17.39 0.83 46.91
CA ARG A 152 -17.26 2.17 46.28
C ARG A 152 -17.81 2.16 44.86
N LEU A 153 -18.20 3.32 44.34
CA LEU A 153 -18.61 3.44 42.94
C LEU A 153 -17.42 3.28 41.99
N ASN A 154 -17.62 2.56 40.89
CA ASN A 154 -16.63 2.38 39.83
C ASN A 154 -16.58 3.63 38.93
N LYS A 155 -15.99 4.72 39.41
CA LYS A 155 -15.59 5.82 38.53
C LYS A 155 -14.49 5.27 37.63
N GLY A 156 -14.69 5.23 36.32
CA GLY A 156 -13.75 4.74 35.30
C GLY A 156 -12.42 5.51 35.23
N GLY A 157 -11.68 5.52 36.33
CA GLY A 157 -10.46 6.29 36.54
C GLY A 157 -9.21 5.46 36.26
N ASN A 158 -8.60 5.75 35.12
CA ASN A 158 -7.16 5.95 35.00
C ASN A 158 -6.20 4.92 35.65
N ASN A 159 -6.36 3.63 35.34
CA ASN A 159 -5.32 2.60 35.59
C ASN A 159 -4.14 2.67 34.59
N GLY A 160 -3.72 3.89 34.26
CA GLY A 160 -2.78 4.21 33.19
C GLY A 160 -1.45 4.74 33.70
N ARG A 161 -0.82 4.18 34.73
CA ARG A 161 0.58 4.48 35.11
C ARG A 161 1.09 3.43 36.10
N GLY A 162 1.65 2.33 35.60
CA GLY A 162 2.32 1.34 36.48
C GLY A 162 2.62 -0.03 35.88
N LYS A 163 2.13 -0.37 34.69
CA LYS A 163 2.31 -1.71 34.07
C LYS A 163 3.04 -1.72 32.71
N TYR A 164 3.72 -0.64 32.33
CA TYR A 164 4.43 -0.57 31.04
C TYR A 164 5.82 -1.26 31.03
N SER A 165 6.28 -1.85 32.13
CA SER A 165 7.62 -2.44 32.18
C SER A 165 7.68 -3.93 31.77
N ARG A 166 6.62 -4.72 31.98
CA ARG A 166 6.69 -6.20 31.77
C ARG A 166 6.29 -6.72 30.39
N LYS A 167 5.82 -5.88 29.47
CA LYS A 167 5.27 -6.31 28.16
C LYS A 167 6.13 -5.92 26.95
N ARG A 168 7.45 -5.71 27.12
CA ARG A 168 8.35 -5.48 25.97
C ARG A 168 9.04 -6.74 25.48
N LYS A 169 9.20 -7.77 26.34
CA LYS A 169 9.97 -8.97 26.02
C LYS A 169 9.15 -10.04 25.26
N ASP A 170 7.85 -10.18 25.55
CA ASP A 170 6.94 -11.11 24.83
C ASP A 170 6.34 -10.53 23.52
N ARG A 171 6.85 -9.39 23.03
CA ARG A 171 6.30 -8.68 21.86
C ARG A 171 6.83 -9.18 20.52
N ASP A 172 8.03 -9.75 20.52
CA ASP A 172 8.74 -10.02 19.27
C ASP A 172 8.30 -11.34 18.62
N ASP A 173 7.63 -12.23 19.37
CA ASP A 173 7.38 -13.61 18.95
C ASP A 173 6.00 -13.89 18.31
N LYS A 174 5.06 -12.94 18.33
CA LYS A 174 3.71 -13.13 17.73
C LYS A 174 3.59 -12.44 16.36
N ARG A 175 3.23 -13.21 15.32
CA ARG A 175 3.03 -12.76 13.92
C ARG A 175 2.19 -11.48 13.80
N TYR A 176 1.09 -11.42 14.55
CA TYR A 176 0.13 -10.31 14.53
C TYR A 176 0.03 -9.62 15.89
N ASP A 177 -0.24 -8.31 15.86
CA ASP A 177 -0.47 -7.51 17.06
C ASP A 177 -1.88 -7.75 17.61
N SER A 178 -1.99 -8.35 18.80
CA SER A 178 -3.26 -8.65 19.47
C SER A 178 -3.82 -7.46 20.27
N ARG A 179 -3.27 -6.25 20.12
CA ARG A 179 -3.80 -5.06 20.80
C ARG A 179 -5.20 -4.72 20.26
N GLY A 180 -6.19 -4.73 21.16
CA GLY A 180 -7.59 -4.47 20.82
C GLY A 180 -8.39 -5.71 20.42
N SER A 181 -7.82 -6.91 20.54
CA SER A 181 -8.46 -8.18 20.18
C SER A 181 -8.92 -9.02 21.38
N ASP A 182 -8.98 -8.43 22.58
CA ASP A 182 -9.26 -9.15 23.83
C ASP A 182 -10.69 -9.75 23.87
N SER A 183 -11.59 -9.31 22.97
CA SER A 183 -12.95 -9.80 22.80
C SER A 183 -13.32 -9.87 21.31
N TRP A 184 -12.64 -10.70 20.52
CA TRP A 184 -12.96 -10.90 19.10
C TRP A 184 -13.95 -12.06 18.92
N PRO A 185 -15.15 -11.84 18.34
CA PRO A 185 -16.11 -12.91 18.13
C PRO A 185 -15.58 -14.01 17.21
N GLU A 186 -15.78 -15.27 17.58
CA GLU A 186 -15.31 -16.42 16.79
C GLU A 186 -16.02 -16.55 15.43
N HIS A 187 -17.25 -16.03 15.32
CA HIS A 187 -18.01 -16.02 14.07
C HIS A 187 -17.52 -14.96 13.07
N LEU A 188 -16.76 -13.94 13.52
CA LEU A 188 -16.20 -12.93 12.65
C LEU A 188 -14.84 -13.39 12.11
N GLY A 189 -14.63 -13.15 10.81
CA GLY A 189 -13.33 -13.37 10.17
C GLY A 189 -12.19 -12.71 10.95
N LYS A 190 -11.04 -13.38 11.01
CA LYS A 190 -9.87 -12.90 11.77
C LYS A 190 -9.29 -11.59 11.23
N PHE A 191 -9.59 -11.26 9.97
CA PHE A 191 -9.08 -10.09 9.28
C PHE A 191 -10.22 -9.19 8.83
N LEU A 192 -10.01 -7.88 8.94
CA LEU A 192 -10.84 -6.88 8.32
C LEU A 192 -10.20 -6.49 6.98
N ARG A 193 -10.90 -6.79 5.89
CA ARG A 193 -10.59 -6.30 4.55
C ARG A 193 -11.19 -4.91 4.35
N PHE A 194 -10.45 -4.02 3.71
CA PHE A 194 -10.92 -2.69 3.30
C PHE A 194 -10.19 -2.24 2.03
N ASN A 195 -10.78 -1.29 1.33
CA ASN A 195 -10.16 -0.64 0.17
C ASN A 195 -9.41 0.60 0.66
N LEU A 196 -8.12 0.67 0.32
CA LEU A 196 -7.23 1.79 0.60
C LEU A 196 -7.12 2.67 -0.65
N PHE A 197 -7.66 3.88 -0.55
CA PHE A 197 -7.43 4.95 -1.51
C PHE A 197 -6.32 5.87 -1.00
N LYS A 198 -5.35 6.17 -1.87
CA LYS A 198 -4.23 7.06 -1.54
C LYS A 198 -3.90 7.98 -2.71
N GLU A 199 -3.49 9.20 -2.38
CA GLU A 199 -3.08 10.23 -3.33
C GLU A 199 -1.64 10.65 -3.05
N ASN A 200 -0.78 10.58 -4.06
CA ASN A 200 0.61 11.01 -4.00
C ASN A 200 1.42 10.40 -2.82
N LYS A 201 1.09 9.16 -2.44
CA LYS A 201 1.65 8.46 -1.28
C LYS A 201 2.07 7.04 -1.62
N ASP A 202 3.13 6.58 -0.96
CA ASP A 202 3.56 5.18 -1.01
C ASP A 202 2.62 4.29 -0.17
N THR A 203 2.42 3.03 -0.58
CA THR A 203 1.57 2.08 0.15
C THR A 203 2.07 1.87 1.58
N GLN A 204 3.37 1.69 1.77
CA GLN A 204 3.95 1.46 3.10
C GLN A 204 3.88 2.73 3.96
N GLU A 205 4.07 3.90 3.37
CA GLU A 205 3.87 5.19 4.05
C GLU A 205 2.43 5.32 4.57
N ALA A 206 1.43 5.02 3.73
CA ALA A 206 0.03 5.08 4.10
C ALA A 206 -0.32 4.10 5.23
N LEU A 207 0.12 2.84 5.11
CA LEU A 207 -0.10 1.83 6.14
C LEU A 207 0.60 2.17 7.45
N ASN A 208 1.80 2.74 7.43
CA ASN A 208 2.50 3.19 8.63
C ASN A 208 1.74 4.29 9.38
N VAL A 209 1.13 5.24 8.65
CA VAL A 209 0.30 6.29 9.25
C VAL A 209 -0.94 5.67 9.91
N ILE A 210 -1.66 4.79 9.20
CA ILE A 210 -2.84 4.10 9.73
C ILE A 210 -2.45 3.24 10.96
N ALA A 211 -1.37 2.47 10.87
CA ALA A 211 -0.87 1.63 11.95
C ALA A 211 -0.58 2.44 13.22
N LYS A 212 0.10 3.59 13.08
CA LYS A 212 0.41 4.49 14.19
C LYS A 212 -0.86 5.06 14.84
N MET A 213 -1.87 5.39 14.04
CA MET A 213 -3.15 5.94 14.54
C MET A 213 -4.02 4.88 15.22
N LEU A 214 -4.01 3.64 14.73
CA LEU A 214 -4.68 2.49 15.37
C LEU A 214 -3.90 1.92 16.56
N GLY A 215 -2.63 2.30 16.71
CA GLY A 215 -1.76 1.75 17.73
C GLY A 215 -1.38 0.29 17.49
N VAL A 216 -1.34 -0.16 16.23
CA VAL A 216 -0.93 -1.51 15.82
C VAL A 216 0.43 -1.49 15.11
N GLN A 217 1.06 -2.64 14.94
CA GLN A 217 2.29 -2.75 14.14
C GLN A 217 1.99 -2.84 12.64
N PRO A 218 2.85 -2.29 11.76
CA PRO A 218 2.67 -2.39 10.30
C PRO A 218 2.61 -3.82 9.76
N ARG A 219 3.26 -4.79 10.44
CA ARG A 219 3.19 -6.22 10.10
C ARG A 219 1.78 -6.82 10.23
N SER A 220 0.86 -6.14 10.92
CA SER A 220 -0.53 -6.57 11.03
C SER A 220 -1.36 -6.32 9.77
N PHE A 221 -0.81 -5.61 8.78
CA PHE A 221 -1.46 -5.36 7.49
C PHE A 221 -0.96 -6.35 6.43
N GLY A 222 -1.89 -6.86 5.62
CA GLY A 222 -1.61 -7.64 4.41
C GLY A 222 -2.11 -6.91 3.17
N PHE A 223 -1.34 -6.96 2.08
CA PHE A 223 -1.67 -6.34 0.79
C PHE A 223 -1.07 -7.17 -0.36
N ALA A 224 -1.68 -7.11 -1.55
CA ALA A 224 -1.26 -7.92 -2.69
C ALA A 224 -0.05 -7.35 -3.45
N GLY A 225 0.10 -6.03 -3.46
CA GLY A 225 1.27 -5.36 -4.03
C GLY A 225 1.34 -3.89 -3.68
N THR A 226 2.52 -3.30 -3.85
CA THR A 226 2.72 -1.85 -3.74
C THR A 226 2.26 -1.14 -4.99
N LYS A 227 1.64 0.04 -4.86
CA LYS A 227 1.22 0.87 -6.01
C LYS A 227 2.05 2.15 -6.11
N ASP A 228 2.07 2.76 -7.29
CA ASP A 228 2.78 4.01 -7.57
C ASP A 228 2.57 5.09 -6.50
N LYS A 229 3.66 5.77 -6.11
CA LYS A 229 3.59 6.92 -5.21
C LYS A 229 2.93 8.11 -5.89
N ARG A 230 3.45 8.56 -7.05
CA ARG A 230 2.95 9.73 -7.80
C ARG A 230 1.78 9.30 -8.69
N ALA A 231 0.66 9.00 -8.03
CA ALA A 231 -0.58 8.52 -8.64
C ALA A 231 -1.74 8.71 -7.65
N VAL A 232 -2.98 8.55 -8.14
CA VAL A 232 -4.14 8.22 -7.32
C VAL A 232 -4.34 6.71 -7.41
N THR A 233 -4.40 6.00 -6.28
CA THR A 233 -4.46 4.54 -6.34
C THR A 233 -5.45 3.97 -5.34
N THR A 234 -6.20 2.96 -5.77
CA THR A 234 -7.09 2.17 -4.93
C THR A 234 -6.63 0.72 -4.91
N GLN A 235 -6.44 0.14 -3.71
CA GLN A 235 -5.99 -1.25 -3.55
C GLN A 235 -6.66 -1.92 -2.34
N ARG A 236 -6.72 -3.25 -2.35
CA ARG A 236 -7.25 -4.03 -1.24
C ARG A 236 -6.19 -4.21 -0.14
N VAL A 237 -6.63 -4.09 1.10
CA VAL A 237 -5.78 -4.27 2.29
C VAL A 237 -6.55 -5.08 3.32
N THR A 238 -5.85 -5.91 4.08
CA THR A 238 -6.37 -6.63 5.24
C THR A 238 -5.65 -6.19 6.50
N VAL A 239 -6.35 -6.15 7.63
CA VAL A 239 -5.75 -5.89 8.94
C VAL A 239 -6.26 -6.90 9.97
N PHE A 240 -5.35 -7.44 10.78
CA PHE A 240 -5.70 -8.46 11.77
C PHE A 240 -6.53 -7.88 12.94
N LYS A 241 -7.70 -8.47 13.19
CA LYS A 241 -8.60 -8.22 14.33
C LYS A 241 -8.82 -6.73 14.67
N GLN A 242 -9.25 -5.93 13.70
CA GLN A 242 -9.67 -4.53 13.91
C GLN A 242 -11.10 -4.30 13.45
N GLN A 243 -11.82 -3.42 14.16
CA GLN A 243 -13.20 -3.04 13.84
C GLN A 243 -13.26 -2.01 12.72
N ALA A 244 -14.30 -2.11 11.88
CA ALA A 244 -14.52 -1.21 10.76
C ALA A 244 -14.77 0.23 11.23
N SER A 245 -15.51 0.40 12.33
CA SER A 245 -15.83 1.70 12.95
C SER A 245 -14.57 2.51 13.29
N LYS A 246 -13.53 1.85 13.82
CA LYS A 246 -12.26 2.49 14.16
C LYS A 246 -11.54 3.01 12.93
N LEU A 247 -11.48 2.22 11.85
CA LEU A 247 -10.84 2.65 10.60
C LEU A 247 -11.64 3.77 9.92
N ALA A 248 -12.96 3.64 9.83
CA ALA A 248 -13.84 4.66 9.26
C ALA A 248 -13.70 6.02 9.97
N ALA A 249 -13.56 6.02 11.30
CA ALA A 249 -13.34 7.24 12.09
C ALA A 249 -12.02 7.96 11.74
N LEU A 250 -11.01 7.23 11.25
CA LEU A 250 -9.73 7.83 10.85
C LEU A 250 -9.84 8.69 9.59
N ASN A 251 -10.83 8.46 8.73
CA ASN A 251 -10.99 9.19 7.46
C ASN A 251 -11.05 10.72 7.64
N ARG A 252 -11.50 11.22 8.79
CA ARG A 252 -11.54 12.66 9.12
C ARG A 252 -10.15 13.27 9.35
N ARG A 253 -9.17 12.46 9.74
CA ARG A 253 -7.81 12.88 10.12
C ARG A 253 -6.77 12.47 9.07
N LEU A 254 -7.11 11.55 8.19
CA LEU A 254 -6.26 11.07 7.11
C LEU A 254 -6.27 12.05 5.92
N ILE A 255 -5.09 12.62 5.62
CA ILE A 255 -4.87 13.55 4.51
C ILE A 255 -4.28 12.78 3.32
N GLY A 256 -4.93 12.86 2.16
CA GLY A 256 -4.55 12.12 0.95
C GLY A 256 -4.65 10.59 1.10
N ILE A 257 -5.39 10.12 2.11
CA ILE A 257 -5.68 8.70 2.36
C ILE A 257 -7.16 8.59 2.75
N LYS A 258 -7.87 7.62 2.18
CA LYS A 258 -9.21 7.21 2.59
C LYS A 258 -9.30 5.69 2.66
N VAL A 259 -10.08 5.19 3.60
CA VAL A 259 -10.35 3.76 3.78
C VAL A 259 -11.85 3.51 3.79
N GLY A 260 -12.29 2.43 3.16
CA GLY A 260 -13.70 2.13 2.98
C GLY A 260 -13.96 0.69 2.56
N ASP A 261 -15.21 0.40 2.17
CA ASP A 261 -15.64 -0.91 1.67
C ASP A 261 -15.22 -2.07 2.58
N PHE A 262 -15.53 -1.92 3.87
CA PHE A 262 -15.09 -2.84 4.90
C PHE A 262 -15.83 -4.19 4.83
N CYS A 263 -15.08 -5.28 4.98
CA CYS A 263 -15.61 -6.64 4.98
C CYS A 263 -14.75 -7.56 5.86
N HIS A 264 -15.37 -8.41 6.69
CA HIS A 264 -14.64 -9.39 7.48
C HIS A 264 -14.30 -10.61 6.64
N VAL A 265 -13.04 -11.06 6.68
CA VAL A 265 -12.52 -12.20 5.92
C VAL A 265 -11.73 -13.13 6.83
N LYS A 266 -11.69 -14.42 6.49
CA LYS A 266 -11.02 -15.45 7.29
C LYS A 266 -9.50 -15.39 7.17
N GLU A 267 -9.01 -15.05 5.98
CA GLU A 267 -7.60 -15.05 5.62
C GLU A 267 -7.10 -13.64 5.30
N GLY A 268 -5.82 -13.41 5.58
CA GLY A 268 -5.14 -12.16 5.25
C GLY A 268 -4.68 -12.15 3.80
N LEU A 269 -4.62 -10.96 3.21
CA LEU A 269 -4.12 -10.78 1.85
C LEU A 269 -2.58 -10.89 1.84
N LEU A 270 -2.04 -11.73 0.96
CA LEU A 270 -0.62 -11.97 0.76
C LEU A 270 -0.12 -11.32 -0.53
N LEU A 271 1.19 -11.06 -0.60
CA LEU A 271 1.82 -10.54 -1.81
C LEU A 271 1.58 -11.47 -3.00
N GLY A 272 1.29 -10.90 -4.17
CA GLY A 272 1.00 -11.64 -5.39
C GLY A 272 -0.46 -12.08 -5.56
N GLN A 273 -1.32 -11.93 -4.54
CA GLN A 273 -2.75 -12.25 -4.63
C GLN A 273 -3.57 -11.15 -5.34
N LEU A 274 -3.16 -10.79 -6.55
CA LEU A 274 -3.87 -9.91 -7.46
C LEU A 274 -3.76 -10.44 -8.90
N TYR A 275 -4.77 -10.21 -9.72
CA TYR A 275 -4.66 -10.46 -11.14
C TYR A 275 -3.78 -9.40 -11.83
N GLY A 276 -3.98 -8.13 -11.47
CA GLY A 276 -3.33 -7.02 -12.16
C GLY A 276 -3.79 -5.66 -11.69
N ASN A 277 -3.66 -4.66 -12.57
CA ASN A 277 -4.07 -3.28 -12.28
C ASN A 277 -4.77 -2.68 -13.51
N ARG A 278 -5.90 -2.01 -13.27
CA ARG A 278 -6.58 -1.13 -14.22
C ARG A 278 -5.95 0.26 -14.10
N PHE A 279 -5.46 0.76 -15.22
CA PHE A 279 -4.87 2.09 -15.34
C PHE A 279 -5.83 3.02 -16.07
N THR A 280 -5.98 4.24 -15.55
CA THR A 280 -6.56 5.37 -16.28
C THR A 280 -5.49 6.46 -16.34
N ILE A 281 -4.95 6.67 -17.55
CA ILE A 281 -3.81 7.56 -17.80
C ILE A 281 -4.26 8.68 -18.72
N THR A 282 -4.03 9.93 -18.31
CA THR A 282 -4.23 11.10 -19.16
C THR A 282 -2.88 11.67 -19.57
N LEU A 283 -2.61 11.64 -20.87
CA LEU A 283 -1.47 12.30 -21.49
C LEU A 283 -1.89 13.72 -21.87
N ARG A 284 -1.19 14.73 -21.35
CA ARG A 284 -1.51 16.15 -21.60
C ARG A 284 -0.60 16.75 -22.67
N GLY A 285 -1.02 17.88 -23.25
CA GLY A 285 -0.25 18.59 -24.27
C GLY A 285 0.08 17.71 -25.46
N VAL A 286 -0.89 16.90 -25.90
CA VAL A 286 -0.69 15.96 -26.99
C VAL A 286 -0.56 16.71 -28.31
N SER A 287 0.55 16.49 -29.02
CA SER A 287 0.84 17.17 -30.28
C SER A 287 1.50 16.21 -31.27
N ALA A 288 0.91 16.12 -32.46
CA ALA A 288 1.35 15.30 -33.58
C ALA A 288 1.14 16.08 -34.90
N GLU A 289 1.73 15.59 -36.00
CA GLU A 289 1.52 16.19 -37.34
C GLU A 289 0.07 16.10 -37.81
N SER A 290 -0.64 15.04 -37.41
CA SER A 290 -2.08 14.85 -37.64
C SER A 290 -2.71 14.18 -36.43
N GLU A 291 -3.95 14.54 -36.13
CA GLU A 291 -4.78 13.89 -35.11
C GLU A 291 -4.98 12.39 -35.43
N ASP A 292 -4.97 12.02 -36.72
CA ASP A 292 -5.12 10.64 -37.16
C ASP A 292 -3.97 9.73 -36.70
N ILE A 293 -2.76 10.29 -36.55
CA ILE A 293 -1.60 9.55 -36.01
C ILE A 293 -1.87 9.15 -34.57
N ILE A 294 -2.46 10.05 -33.77
CA ILE A 294 -2.78 9.80 -32.36
C ILE A 294 -3.82 8.69 -32.27
N LYS A 295 -4.88 8.77 -33.09
CA LYS A 295 -5.95 7.77 -33.15
C LYS A 295 -5.41 6.41 -33.60
N ALA A 296 -4.65 6.37 -34.70
CA ALA A 296 -4.06 5.14 -35.22
C ALA A 296 -3.10 4.49 -34.21
N SER A 297 -2.30 5.30 -33.50
CA SER A 297 -1.38 4.80 -32.47
C SER A 297 -2.11 4.24 -31.25
N ALA A 298 -3.20 4.88 -30.82
CA ALA A 298 -4.04 4.36 -29.74
C ALA A 298 -4.71 3.03 -30.12
N VAL A 299 -5.25 2.93 -31.34
CA VAL A 299 -5.84 1.68 -31.87
C VAL A 299 -4.77 0.58 -31.97
N ALA A 300 -3.61 0.89 -32.55
CA ALA A 300 -2.50 -0.07 -32.69
C ALA A 300 -2.01 -0.61 -31.33
N LEU A 301 -1.96 0.22 -30.28
CA LEU A 301 -1.61 -0.22 -28.93
C LEU A 301 -2.64 -1.22 -28.37
N GLY A 302 -3.92 -1.00 -28.63
CA GLY A 302 -4.99 -1.92 -28.22
C GLY A 302 -4.95 -3.26 -28.95
N GLU A 303 -4.69 -3.23 -30.27
CA GLU A 303 -4.72 -4.43 -31.13
C GLU A 303 -3.43 -5.25 -31.07
N HIS A 304 -2.27 -4.58 -31.13
CA HIS A 304 -0.96 -5.23 -31.21
C HIS A 304 -0.23 -5.28 -29.87
N GLY A 305 -0.62 -4.46 -28.89
CA GLY A 305 0.00 -4.42 -27.58
C GLY A 305 1.35 -3.70 -27.55
N PHE A 306 2.20 -4.09 -26.61
CA PHE A 306 3.52 -3.50 -26.37
C PHE A 306 4.53 -4.54 -25.87
N MET A 307 5.81 -4.20 -25.95
CA MET A 307 6.90 -5.02 -25.40
C MET A 307 6.91 -4.96 -23.87
N ASN A 308 6.88 -6.12 -23.21
CA ASN A 308 6.73 -6.22 -21.76
C ASN A 308 8.04 -5.98 -20.97
N TYR A 309 8.78 -4.93 -21.31
CA TYR A 309 10.04 -4.56 -20.65
C TYR A 309 9.88 -4.26 -19.16
N PHE A 310 10.95 -4.51 -18.40
CA PHE A 310 11.13 -3.88 -17.10
C PHE A 310 11.47 -2.40 -17.30
N GLY A 311 10.58 -1.51 -16.87
CA GLY A 311 10.80 -0.07 -17.00
C GLY A 311 11.93 0.46 -16.09
N LEU A 312 12.36 1.72 -16.33
CA LEU A 312 13.44 2.38 -15.58
C LEU A 312 13.23 2.37 -14.05
N GLN A 313 12.00 2.32 -13.57
CA GLN A 313 11.70 2.19 -12.14
C GLN A 313 12.32 0.94 -11.49
N ARG A 314 12.50 -0.15 -12.25
CA ARG A 314 13.14 -1.39 -11.76
C ARG A 314 14.64 -1.22 -11.51
N PHE A 315 15.29 -0.30 -12.23
CA PHE A 315 16.73 -0.04 -12.15
C PHE A 315 17.09 1.10 -11.19
N GLY A 316 16.07 1.72 -10.57
CA GLY A 316 16.21 2.85 -9.67
C GLY A 316 16.33 4.19 -10.40
N SER A 317 16.06 5.29 -9.69
CA SER A 317 16.17 6.66 -10.23
C SER A 317 17.48 7.36 -9.86
N SER A 318 18.41 6.64 -9.23
CA SER A 318 19.75 7.14 -8.87
C SER A 318 20.69 6.99 -10.06
N SER A 319 21.79 7.74 -10.08
CA SER A 319 22.83 7.59 -11.11
C SER A 319 23.58 6.26 -11.04
N VAL A 320 23.62 5.60 -9.86
CA VAL A 320 24.11 4.22 -9.75
C VAL A 320 22.93 3.26 -10.00
N PRO A 321 22.97 2.49 -11.09
CA PRO A 321 21.96 1.48 -11.39
C PRO A 321 21.91 0.38 -10.34
N THR A 322 20.70 -0.09 -9.99
CA THR A 322 20.54 -1.22 -9.07
C THR A 322 21.10 -2.53 -9.62
N HIS A 323 21.07 -2.71 -10.95
CA HIS A 323 21.56 -3.94 -11.60
C HIS A 323 23.09 -4.09 -11.48
N LEU A 324 23.85 -2.98 -11.41
CA LEU A 324 25.30 -3.05 -11.17
C LEU A 324 25.63 -3.52 -9.75
N ILE A 325 24.83 -3.12 -8.77
CA ILE A 325 24.92 -3.65 -7.40
C ILE A 325 24.61 -5.15 -7.41
N GLY A 326 23.56 -5.56 -8.14
CA GLY A 326 23.22 -6.95 -8.36
C GLY A 326 24.37 -7.76 -8.96
N ALA A 327 24.99 -7.25 -10.02
CA ALA A 327 26.13 -7.89 -10.67
C ALA A 327 27.34 -8.04 -9.73
N ALA A 328 27.64 -7.02 -8.91
CA ALA A 328 28.70 -7.09 -7.91
C ALA A 328 28.41 -8.13 -6.82
N LEU A 329 27.15 -8.26 -6.39
CA LEU A 329 26.72 -9.29 -5.44
C LEU A 329 26.91 -10.69 -6.02
N LEU A 330 26.48 -10.91 -7.27
CA LEU A 330 26.59 -12.21 -7.96
C LEU A 330 28.05 -12.64 -8.19
N ARG A 331 28.95 -11.69 -8.41
CA ARG A 331 30.40 -11.93 -8.51
C ARG A 331 31.09 -12.15 -7.16
N GLY A 332 30.41 -11.90 -6.04
CA GLY A 332 31.00 -11.97 -4.70
C GLY A 332 31.92 -10.80 -4.35
N GLU A 333 31.82 -9.69 -5.08
CA GLU A 333 32.61 -8.48 -4.85
C GLU A 333 32.00 -7.63 -3.73
N TRP A 334 31.96 -8.16 -2.50
CA TRP A 334 31.23 -7.57 -1.36
C TRP A 334 31.62 -6.13 -1.06
N LYS A 335 32.92 -5.82 -1.13
CA LYS A 335 33.44 -4.47 -0.90
C LYS A 335 32.97 -3.51 -1.99
N ALA A 336 32.99 -3.94 -3.26
CA ALA A 336 32.52 -3.13 -4.37
C ALA A 336 31.01 -2.87 -4.27
N ALA A 337 30.20 -3.88 -3.91
CA ALA A 337 28.77 -3.71 -3.68
C ALA A 337 28.48 -2.70 -2.55
N VAL A 338 29.23 -2.74 -1.44
CA VAL A 338 29.11 -1.76 -0.35
C VAL A 338 29.51 -0.35 -0.83
N SER A 339 30.60 -0.22 -1.58
CA SER A 339 31.02 1.06 -2.17
C SER A 339 29.98 1.61 -3.14
N LEU A 340 29.39 0.79 -4.03
CA LEU A 340 28.31 1.22 -4.91
C LEU A 340 27.09 1.77 -4.13
N ILE A 341 26.83 1.24 -2.93
CA ILE A 341 25.75 1.69 -2.06
C ILE A 341 26.09 3.00 -1.32
N LEU A 342 27.31 3.13 -0.80
CA LEU A 342 27.70 4.22 0.10
C LEU A 342 28.40 5.41 -0.57
N ASP A 343 29.10 5.19 -1.69
CA ASP A 343 29.91 6.23 -2.33
C ASP A 343 29.05 7.38 -2.87
N PRO A 344 29.60 8.62 -2.92
CA PRO A 344 28.94 9.77 -3.52
C PRO A 344 28.50 9.48 -4.95
N ARG A 345 27.31 9.97 -5.31
CA ARG A 345 26.71 9.73 -6.62
C ARG A 345 26.31 11.04 -7.28
N GLU A 346 26.46 11.10 -8.60
CA GLU A 346 25.99 12.25 -9.37
C GLU A 346 24.46 12.36 -9.29
N GLY A 347 23.93 13.56 -9.07
CA GLY A 347 22.47 13.79 -9.01
C GLY A 347 21.80 13.44 -7.67
N ASP A 348 22.58 13.07 -6.64
CA ASP A 348 22.08 13.06 -5.27
C ASP A 348 21.63 14.47 -4.86
N LYS A 349 20.63 14.57 -3.98
CA LYS A 349 20.29 15.85 -3.36
C LYS A 349 21.51 16.35 -2.58
N ASN A 350 21.78 17.65 -2.59
CA ASN A 350 22.95 18.26 -1.94
C ASN A 350 23.18 17.73 -0.51
N ALA A 351 22.11 17.58 0.29
CA ALA A 351 22.21 17.07 1.66
C ALA A 351 22.63 15.59 1.79
N ILE A 352 22.41 14.75 0.76
CA ILE A 352 22.85 13.34 0.75
C ILE A 352 24.27 13.25 0.19
N SER A 353 24.58 14.04 -0.86
CA SER A 353 25.91 14.08 -1.46
C SER A 353 26.97 14.45 -0.42
N THR A 354 26.73 15.50 0.36
CA THR A 354 27.65 15.94 1.42
C THR A 354 27.89 14.88 2.49
N VAL A 355 26.86 14.11 2.86
CA VAL A 355 26.98 13.03 3.86
C VAL A 355 27.78 11.85 3.31
N ARG A 356 27.59 11.50 2.03
CA ARG A 356 28.36 10.44 1.38
C ARG A 356 29.81 10.85 1.15
N GLU A 357 30.06 12.12 0.78
CA GLU A 357 31.40 12.70 0.65
C GLU A 357 32.12 12.69 1.99
N TYR A 358 31.46 13.18 3.04
CA TYR A 358 31.97 13.14 4.42
C TYR A 358 32.37 11.72 4.83
N TYR A 359 31.54 10.71 4.57
CA TYR A 359 31.88 9.33 4.88
C TYR A 359 33.09 8.83 4.09
N LYS A 360 33.17 9.15 2.79
CA LYS A 360 34.26 8.74 1.91
C LYS A 360 35.61 9.36 2.31
N GLU A 361 35.61 10.60 2.77
CA GLU A 361 36.82 11.30 3.22
C GLU A 361 37.23 10.94 4.65
N SER A 362 36.28 10.91 5.58
CA SER A 362 36.58 10.75 7.02
C SER A 362 36.60 9.30 7.49
N GLY A 363 35.85 8.41 6.84
CA GLY A 363 35.57 7.07 7.36
C GLY A 363 34.79 7.05 8.68
N ASP A 364 34.28 8.19 9.18
CA ASP A 364 33.58 8.28 10.47
C ASP A 364 32.15 7.74 10.34
N ILE A 365 31.96 6.49 10.78
CA ILE A 365 30.67 5.82 10.80
C ILE A 365 29.67 6.52 11.74
N ASP A 366 30.13 6.97 12.91
CA ASP A 366 29.26 7.56 13.94
C ASP A 366 28.77 8.95 13.54
N GLY A 367 29.66 9.78 13.00
CA GLY A 367 29.31 11.07 12.40
C GLY A 367 28.34 10.93 11.23
N THR A 368 28.57 9.95 10.36
CA THR A 368 27.72 9.70 9.18
C THR A 368 26.32 9.23 9.59
N LEU A 369 26.22 8.30 10.54
CA LEU A 369 24.91 7.78 11.01
C LEU A 369 24.02 8.86 11.65
N ARG A 370 24.61 9.89 12.27
CA ARG A 370 23.87 11.04 12.83
C ARG A 370 23.27 11.94 11.75
N GLN A 371 23.96 12.10 10.63
CA GLN A 371 23.53 12.98 9.52
C GLN A 371 22.62 12.27 8.51
N LEU A 372 22.73 10.94 8.40
CA LEU A 372 21.98 10.13 7.44
C LEU A 372 20.46 10.21 7.66
N PRO A 373 19.67 10.57 6.61
CA PRO A 373 18.21 10.55 6.68
C PRO A 373 17.62 9.20 7.05
N ARG A 374 16.44 9.19 7.69
CA ARG A 374 15.78 7.95 8.16
C ARG A 374 15.32 7.00 7.04
N TYR A 375 15.06 7.52 5.84
CA TYR A 375 14.58 6.72 4.71
C TYR A 375 15.69 5.95 3.96
N LEU A 376 16.96 6.25 4.22
CA LEU A 376 18.11 5.52 3.65
C LEU A 376 18.41 4.27 4.49
N VAL A 377 17.57 3.24 4.29
CA VAL A 377 17.57 2.02 5.10
C VAL A 377 18.80 1.15 4.85
N ALA A 378 19.21 0.99 3.59
CA ALA A 378 20.34 0.14 3.21
C ALA A 378 21.66 0.70 3.74
N GLU A 379 21.91 2.00 3.53
CA GLU A 379 23.11 2.69 3.98
C GLU A 379 23.25 2.63 5.50
N LYS A 380 22.16 2.88 6.24
CA LYS A 380 22.16 2.77 7.70
C LYS A 380 22.44 1.35 8.19
N ALA A 381 21.83 0.34 7.59
CA ALA A 381 22.02 -1.05 7.98
C ALA A 381 23.49 -1.47 7.78
N ILE A 382 24.09 -1.12 6.65
CA ILE A 382 25.50 -1.37 6.36
C ILE A 382 26.39 -0.70 7.40
N LEU A 383 26.23 0.61 7.62
CA LEU A 383 27.07 1.38 8.55
C LEU A 383 26.94 0.89 10.00
N GLN A 384 25.73 0.56 10.45
CA GLN A 384 25.49 -0.01 11.77
C GLN A 384 26.17 -1.38 11.95
N CYS A 385 26.22 -2.19 10.90
CA CYS A 385 26.92 -3.47 10.92
C CYS A 385 28.45 -3.28 10.89
N LEU A 386 28.97 -2.43 10.01
CA LEU A 386 30.40 -2.11 9.92
C LEU A 386 30.94 -1.50 11.21
N LYS A 387 30.12 -0.75 11.96
CA LYS A 387 30.47 -0.29 13.31
C LYS A 387 30.76 -1.43 14.28
N LYS A 388 29.98 -2.52 14.21
CA LYS A 388 30.13 -3.69 15.09
C LYS A 388 31.20 -4.66 14.60
N HIS A 389 31.32 -4.81 13.28
CA HIS A 389 32.21 -5.76 12.62
C HIS A 389 32.97 -5.09 11.46
N PRO A 390 34.03 -4.30 11.75
CA PRO A 390 34.82 -3.63 10.72
C PRO A 390 35.40 -4.64 9.71
N GLY A 391 35.33 -4.31 8.41
CA GLY A 391 35.86 -5.15 7.32
C GLY A 391 34.99 -6.34 6.91
N ASN A 392 33.93 -6.69 7.65
CA ASN A 392 33.02 -7.76 7.26
C ASN A 392 31.89 -7.25 6.35
N TYR A 393 32.22 -6.99 5.09
CA TYR A 393 31.28 -6.45 4.09
C TYR A 393 30.11 -7.38 3.78
N LEU A 394 30.33 -8.70 3.79
CA LEU A 394 29.26 -9.67 3.56
C LEU A 394 28.20 -9.61 4.66
N GLN A 395 28.63 -9.55 5.93
CA GLN A 395 27.70 -9.39 7.05
C GLN A 395 26.98 -8.03 6.99
N ALA A 396 27.66 -6.98 6.54
CA ALA A 396 27.06 -5.67 6.37
C ALA A 396 25.98 -5.65 5.27
N LEU A 397 26.22 -6.34 4.15
CA LEU A 397 25.19 -6.55 3.12
C LEU A 397 24.03 -7.39 3.67
N LYS A 398 24.31 -8.45 4.43
CA LYS A 398 23.30 -9.27 5.12
C LYS A 398 22.55 -8.54 6.25
N ALA A 399 22.95 -7.33 6.64
CA ALA A 399 22.19 -6.52 7.58
C ALA A 399 21.03 -5.77 6.90
N ILE A 400 21.10 -5.57 5.58
CA ILE A 400 20.02 -4.93 4.80
C ILE A 400 18.80 -5.87 4.79
N PRO A 401 17.56 -5.37 4.92
CA PRO A 401 16.36 -6.21 4.82
C PRO A 401 16.34 -7.06 3.53
N ARG A 402 16.04 -8.36 3.64
CA ARG A 402 16.08 -9.34 2.53
C ARG A 402 15.39 -8.83 1.26
N THR A 403 14.19 -8.26 1.37
CA THR A 403 13.43 -7.70 0.23
C THR A 403 14.24 -6.66 -0.56
N LEU A 404 14.97 -5.78 0.12
CA LEU A 404 15.80 -4.77 -0.54
C LEU A 404 17.08 -5.37 -1.13
N ARG A 405 17.64 -6.41 -0.53
CA ARG A 405 18.83 -7.10 -1.06
C ARG A 405 18.50 -7.85 -2.34
N MET A 406 17.41 -8.61 -2.32
CA MET A 406 16.94 -9.38 -3.46
C MET A 406 16.56 -8.48 -4.63
N MET A 407 16.07 -7.26 -4.38
CA MET A 407 15.83 -6.26 -5.42
C MET A 407 17.04 -6.01 -6.31
N TYR A 408 18.27 -5.98 -5.76
CA TYR A 408 19.48 -5.78 -6.56
C TYR A 408 19.72 -6.97 -7.50
N VAL A 409 19.63 -8.19 -6.99
CA VAL A 409 19.83 -9.41 -7.79
C VAL A 409 18.75 -9.52 -8.87
N HIS A 410 17.49 -9.27 -8.51
CA HIS A 410 16.38 -9.28 -9.47
C HIS A 410 16.50 -8.19 -10.53
N SER A 411 17.05 -7.02 -10.19
CA SER A 411 17.29 -5.99 -11.20
C SER A 411 18.33 -6.42 -12.23
N TYR A 412 19.30 -7.27 -11.86
CA TYR A 412 20.22 -7.87 -12.83
C TYR A 412 19.53 -8.92 -13.73
N GLN A 413 18.64 -9.75 -13.17
CA GLN A 413 17.80 -10.65 -14.00
C GLN A 413 16.95 -9.85 -15.00
N SER A 414 16.33 -8.75 -14.56
CA SER A 414 15.58 -7.83 -15.41
C SER A 414 16.44 -7.18 -16.51
N TYR A 415 17.71 -6.84 -16.20
CA TYR A 415 18.67 -6.29 -17.16
C TYR A 415 18.95 -7.29 -18.29
N LEU A 416 19.30 -8.54 -17.95
CA LEU A 416 19.54 -9.59 -18.94
C LEU A 416 18.29 -9.86 -19.79
N TRP A 417 17.12 -9.90 -19.16
CA TRP A 417 15.85 -10.13 -19.85
C TRP A 417 15.53 -9.02 -20.85
N ASN A 418 15.68 -7.74 -20.48
CA ASN A 418 15.41 -6.62 -21.38
C ASN A 418 16.28 -6.68 -22.64
N HIS A 419 17.59 -6.91 -22.46
CA HIS A 419 18.49 -7.05 -23.60
C HIS A 419 18.15 -8.26 -24.46
N ALA A 420 17.85 -9.41 -23.87
CA ALA A 420 17.44 -10.61 -24.61
C ALA A 420 16.13 -10.38 -25.39
N ALA A 421 15.14 -9.69 -24.81
CA ALA A 421 13.89 -9.34 -25.47
C ALA A 421 14.12 -8.40 -26.66
N SER A 422 14.97 -7.36 -26.50
CA SER A 422 15.38 -6.49 -27.61
C SER A 422 16.03 -7.29 -28.75
N MET A 423 16.98 -8.18 -28.41
CA MET A 423 17.68 -9.00 -29.40
C MET A 423 16.74 -9.99 -30.11
N ARG A 424 15.78 -10.58 -29.39
CA ARG A 424 14.75 -11.46 -29.97
C ARG A 424 13.91 -10.73 -31.01
N VAL A 425 13.52 -9.48 -30.76
CA VAL A 425 12.76 -8.70 -31.74
C VAL A 425 13.64 -8.27 -32.92
N GLN A 426 14.87 -7.84 -32.67
CA GLN A 426 15.78 -7.38 -33.74
C GLN A 426 16.12 -8.49 -34.74
N LYS A 427 16.30 -9.73 -34.26
CA LYS A 427 16.71 -10.85 -35.10
C LYS A 427 15.54 -11.58 -35.77
N HIS A 428 14.42 -11.72 -35.06
CA HIS A 428 13.32 -12.60 -35.47
C HIS A 428 11.98 -11.87 -35.70
N GLY A 429 11.91 -10.56 -35.44
CA GLY A 429 10.71 -9.74 -35.63
C GLY A 429 9.65 -9.92 -34.53
N PHE A 430 8.49 -9.27 -34.73
CA PHE A 430 7.37 -9.22 -33.78
C PHE A 430 6.05 -9.84 -34.32
N ASP A 431 6.05 -10.40 -35.53
CA ASP A 431 4.82 -10.91 -36.16
C ASP A 431 4.65 -12.43 -36.02
N GLN A 432 5.76 -13.17 -35.81
CA GLN A 432 5.75 -14.63 -35.84
C GLN A 432 6.59 -15.26 -34.72
N VAL A 433 6.13 -16.43 -34.28
CA VAL A 433 6.89 -17.33 -33.41
C VAL A 433 7.99 -18.00 -34.22
N VAL A 434 9.14 -18.26 -33.58
CA VAL A 434 10.27 -18.94 -34.24
C VAL A 434 10.63 -20.25 -33.54
N LEU A 435 11.31 -21.13 -34.27
CA LEU A 435 11.81 -22.39 -33.73
C LEU A 435 12.73 -22.11 -32.53
N GLY A 436 12.50 -22.84 -31.43
CA GLY A 436 13.24 -22.67 -30.18
C GLY A 436 12.73 -21.57 -29.24
N ASP A 437 11.71 -20.78 -29.61
CA ASP A 437 11.02 -19.89 -28.66
C ASP A 437 10.37 -20.71 -27.54
N LEU A 438 10.28 -20.14 -26.34
CA LEU A 438 9.66 -20.79 -25.19
C LEU A 438 8.18 -20.43 -25.08
N VAL A 439 7.33 -21.41 -24.79
CA VAL A 439 5.89 -21.24 -24.59
C VAL A 439 5.38 -22.10 -23.43
N TYR A 440 4.26 -21.71 -22.83
CA TYR A 440 3.54 -22.59 -21.90
C TYR A 440 2.86 -23.73 -22.66
N SER A 441 2.94 -24.95 -22.13
CA SER A 441 2.37 -26.12 -22.81
C SER A 441 0.84 -26.13 -22.68
N LYS A 442 0.11 -26.04 -23.81
CA LYS A 442 -1.37 -26.03 -23.85
C LYS A 442 -2.01 -27.43 -23.75
N GLU A 443 -1.22 -28.50 -23.83
CA GLU A 443 -1.71 -29.89 -23.97
C GLU A 443 -2.30 -30.50 -22.68
N GLN A 444 -2.21 -29.84 -21.52
CA GLN A 444 -2.66 -30.39 -20.23
C GLN A 444 -3.92 -29.75 -19.61
N HIS A 445 -4.54 -28.74 -20.25
CA HIS A 445 -5.71 -28.06 -19.66
C HIS A 445 -6.87 -27.90 -20.66
N LYS A 446 -7.86 -28.79 -20.56
CA LYS A 446 -9.18 -28.68 -21.23
C LYS A 446 -10.30 -28.13 -20.34
N GLU A 447 -9.96 -27.50 -19.21
CA GLU A 447 -10.93 -26.82 -18.35
C GLU A 447 -10.59 -25.34 -18.22
N LYS A 448 -11.52 -24.49 -18.68
CA LYS A 448 -11.61 -23.02 -18.59
C LYS A 448 -10.27 -22.26 -18.59
N GLU A 449 -10.03 -21.51 -19.66
CA GLU A 449 -9.05 -20.42 -19.73
C GLU A 449 -9.21 -19.45 -18.55
N THR A 450 -8.59 -19.78 -17.44
CA THR A 450 -8.30 -18.87 -16.35
C THR A 450 -6.88 -18.42 -16.61
N PHE A 451 -6.72 -17.18 -17.07
CA PHE A 451 -5.40 -16.58 -17.24
C PHE A 451 -4.67 -16.68 -15.90
N VAL A 452 -3.61 -17.48 -15.87
CA VAL A 452 -2.79 -17.62 -14.68
C VAL A 452 -2.19 -16.25 -14.38
N ALA A 453 -2.57 -15.70 -13.22
CA ALA A 453 -1.92 -14.52 -12.67
C ALA A 453 -0.41 -14.80 -12.65
N GLU A 454 0.36 -14.05 -13.44
CA GLU A 454 1.82 -14.14 -13.50
C GLU A 454 2.38 -13.76 -12.12
N CYS A 455 2.49 -14.76 -11.27
CA CYS A 455 3.19 -14.72 -10.01
C CYS A 455 4.69 -14.63 -10.32
N GLU A 456 5.21 -13.41 -10.48
CA GLU A 456 6.65 -13.15 -10.33
C GLU A 456 7.02 -13.03 -8.85
N THR A 457 6.46 -13.88 -7.97
CA THR A 457 7.15 -14.11 -6.71
C THR A 457 8.29 -15.06 -7.02
N VAL A 458 9.50 -14.53 -7.01
CA VAL A 458 10.69 -15.38 -7.04
C VAL A 458 10.62 -16.24 -5.79
N ASN A 459 10.30 -17.51 -6.01
CA ASN A 459 10.12 -18.52 -4.99
C ASN A 459 11.51 -18.81 -4.40
N ASP A 460 11.98 -17.94 -3.50
CA ASP A 460 13.23 -18.14 -2.77
C ASP A 460 12.94 -19.14 -1.65
N ASN A 461 12.81 -20.41 -2.05
CA ASN A 461 12.70 -21.61 -1.21
C ASN A 461 14.00 -21.84 -0.41
N ASN A 462 14.41 -20.83 0.35
CA ASN A 462 15.22 -20.95 1.56
C ASN A 462 14.28 -20.61 2.73
N MET A 463 13.36 -21.53 2.95
CA MET A 463 12.61 -21.74 4.19
C MET A 463 13.62 -22.23 5.21
N ASP A 464 14.31 -21.31 5.89
CA ASP A 464 15.11 -21.60 7.11
C ASP A 464 15.54 -20.34 7.89
N ASP A 465 15.19 -19.10 7.49
CA ASP A 465 15.54 -17.91 8.29
C ASP A 465 14.40 -16.88 8.43
N TYR A 466 13.16 -17.38 8.36
CA TYR A 466 12.00 -16.80 9.06
C TYR A 466 11.72 -17.61 10.34
N SER A 467 12.77 -18.08 11.01
CA SER A 467 12.68 -18.93 12.21
C SER A 467 12.29 -18.15 13.48
N ASN A 468 11.18 -17.41 13.40
CA ASN A 468 10.31 -17.03 14.53
C ASN A 468 8.86 -16.89 14.02
N LEU A 469 8.46 -17.81 13.14
CA LEU A 469 7.10 -18.01 12.66
C LEU A 469 6.83 -19.51 12.64
N ASP A 470 7.02 -20.16 13.79
CA ASP A 470 6.50 -21.50 14.01
C ASP A 470 5.15 -21.40 14.75
N GLU A 471 4.22 -22.27 14.34
CA GLU A 471 2.82 -22.37 14.80
C GLU A 471 1.82 -21.29 14.33
N THR A 472 1.49 -21.30 13.03
CA THR A 472 0.08 -21.12 12.63
C THR A 472 -0.34 -22.25 11.72
N SER A 473 -1.19 -23.12 12.26
CA SER A 473 -2.08 -24.07 11.59
C SER A 473 -2.52 -23.63 10.19
N GLU A 474 -2.32 -24.51 9.21
CA GLU A 474 -3.18 -24.76 8.03
C GLU A 474 -3.81 -23.51 7.41
N THR A 475 -2.99 -22.69 6.76
CA THR A 475 -3.46 -21.96 5.58
C THR A 475 -2.56 -22.40 4.46
N ASP A 476 -3.07 -23.32 3.63
CA ASP A 476 -2.39 -23.77 2.43
C ASP A 476 -2.07 -22.53 1.60
N LEU A 477 -0.78 -22.25 1.43
CA LEU A 477 -0.32 -21.35 0.38
C LEU A 477 -0.94 -21.87 -0.92
N PRO A 478 -1.52 -21.01 -1.78
CA PRO A 478 -2.12 -21.48 -3.01
C PRO A 478 -1.10 -22.32 -3.76
N GLU A 479 -1.44 -23.58 -4.01
CA GLU A 479 -0.61 -24.50 -4.78
C GLU A 479 -0.32 -23.86 -6.14
N GLU A 480 0.92 -23.39 -6.35
CA GLU A 480 1.37 -22.90 -7.65
C GLU A 480 1.27 -24.06 -8.65
N LYS A 481 0.21 -24.05 -9.47
CA LYS A 481 0.10 -24.91 -10.64
C LYS A 481 1.22 -24.51 -11.60
N ASN A 482 2.38 -25.16 -11.46
CA ASN A 482 3.53 -24.97 -12.33
C ASN A 482 3.16 -25.47 -13.74
N ILE A 483 2.76 -24.54 -14.62
CA ILE A 483 2.52 -24.87 -16.02
C ILE A 483 3.87 -25.20 -16.66
N PRO A 484 4.05 -26.38 -17.27
CA PRO A 484 5.31 -26.75 -17.88
C PRO A 484 5.60 -25.87 -19.11
N VAL A 485 6.82 -25.34 -19.16
CA VAL A 485 7.34 -24.56 -20.29
C VAL A 485 8.10 -25.48 -21.26
N LYS A 486 7.84 -25.34 -22.56
CA LYS A 486 8.53 -26.09 -23.62
C LYS A 486 9.13 -25.13 -24.66
N ALA A 487 10.21 -25.55 -25.32
CA ALA A 487 10.72 -24.89 -26.51
C ALA A 487 9.95 -25.38 -27.75
N LEU A 488 9.63 -24.48 -28.68
CA LEU A 488 8.89 -24.80 -29.89
C LEU A 488 9.72 -25.66 -30.85
N ASN A 489 9.13 -26.77 -31.30
CA ASN A 489 9.68 -27.65 -32.32
C ASN A 489 8.99 -27.42 -33.68
N GLU A 490 9.54 -27.98 -34.77
CA GLU A 490 8.96 -27.83 -36.13
C GLU A 490 7.49 -28.29 -36.23
N GLU A 491 7.09 -29.29 -35.45
CA GLU A 491 5.71 -29.79 -35.40
C GLU A 491 4.75 -28.76 -34.79
N ASP A 492 5.18 -28.08 -33.72
CA ASP A 492 4.39 -27.05 -33.06
C ASP A 492 4.17 -25.84 -33.99
N LEU A 493 5.20 -25.44 -34.75
CA LEU A 493 5.09 -24.37 -35.74
C LEU A 493 4.11 -24.73 -36.87
N LYS A 494 4.13 -25.97 -37.36
CA LYS A 494 3.19 -26.44 -38.39
C LYS A 494 1.75 -26.51 -37.87
N SER A 495 1.55 -26.77 -36.58
CA SER A 495 0.21 -26.83 -35.98
C SER A 495 -0.45 -25.45 -35.85
N GLY A 496 0.33 -24.37 -35.82
CA GLY A 496 -0.19 -23.00 -35.65
C GLY A 496 -0.87 -22.73 -34.31
N THR A 497 -0.63 -23.58 -33.30
CA THR A 497 -1.30 -23.54 -31.99
C THR A 497 -0.86 -22.35 -31.11
N TYR A 498 0.33 -21.81 -31.37
CA TYR A 498 0.96 -20.77 -30.57
C TYR A 498 1.05 -19.47 -31.36
N THR A 499 0.75 -18.36 -30.68
CA THR A 499 0.87 -17.01 -31.25
C THR A 499 2.04 -16.27 -30.61
N ILE A 500 2.37 -15.11 -31.15
CA ILE A 500 3.44 -14.25 -30.61
C ILE A 500 3.19 -13.85 -29.13
N ASP A 501 1.92 -13.76 -28.73
CA ASP A 501 1.51 -13.41 -27.36
C ASP A 501 1.88 -14.51 -26.34
N ASP A 502 2.16 -15.73 -26.79
CA ASP A 502 2.56 -16.86 -25.96
C ASP A 502 4.08 -16.97 -25.75
N VAL A 503 4.88 -16.15 -26.45
CA VAL A 503 6.34 -16.23 -26.39
C VAL A 503 6.87 -15.73 -25.05
N LEU A 504 7.66 -16.58 -24.40
CA LEU A 504 8.27 -16.37 -23.09
C LEU A 504 9.79 -16.21 -23.23
N LEU A 505 10.36 -15.42 -22.34
CA LEU A 505 11.80 -15.41 -22.06
C LEU A 505 12.05 -15.63 -20.56
N PRO A 506 13.12 -16.36 -20.20
CA PRO A 506 13.41 -16.70 -18.82
C PRO A 506 14.05 -15.52 -18.07
N LEU A 507 13.68 -15.37 -16.80
CA LEU A 507 14.51 -14.71 -15.80
C LEU A 507 15.53 -15.74 -15.29
N PRO A 508 16.84 -15.51 -15.48
CA PRO A 508 17.87 -16.48 -15.17
C PRO A 508 17.75 -17.09 -13.77
N GLY A 509 17.78 -18.41 -13.68
CA GLY A 509 17.66 -19.14 -12.41
C GLY A 509 17.92 -20.64 -12.57
N SER A 510 17.71 -21.39 -11.50
CA SER A 510 18.06 -22.81 -11.40
C SER A 510 17.05 -23.76 -12.04
N ARG A 511 15.79 -23.33 -12.20
CA ARG A 511 14.68 -24.15 -12.75
C ARG A 511 14.19 -23.66 -14.11
N VAL A 512 14.91 -22.72 -14.73
CA VAL A 512 14.52 -22.18 -16.04
C VAL A 512 15.24 -22.89 -17.17
N ILE A 513 14.54 -23.03 -18.28
CA ILE A 513 15.07 -23.47 -19.57
C ILE A 513 15.36 -22.20 -20.38
N TYR A 514 16.46 -22.22 -21.13
CA TYR A 514 16.78 -21.14 -22.06
C TYR A 514 16.27 -21.50 -23.46
N PRO A 515 15.90 -20.50 -24.29
CA PRO A 515 15.52 -20.74 -25.68
C PRO A 515 16.59 -21.56 -26.42
N SER A 516 16.15 -22.52 -27.24
CA SER A 516 17.05 -23.36 -28.04
C SER A 516 17.63 -22.65 -29.26
N ASN A 517 17.16 -21.43 -29.54
CA ASN A 517 17.67 -20.57 -30.60
C ASN A 517 18.87 -19.74 -30.12
N ASP A 518 19.34 -18.85 -30.99
CA ASP A 518 20.44 -17.93 -30.76
C ASP A 518 20.19 -16.94 -29.61
N ILE A 519 18.96 -16.77 -29.13
CA ILE A 519 18.67 -15.95 -27.94
C ILE A 519 19.21 -16.62 -26.66
N GLY A 520 19.29 -17.95 -26.62
CA GLY A 520 19.96 -18.67 -25.53
C GLY A 520 21.45 -18.32 -25.43
N GLU A 521 22.12 -18.07 -26.55
CA GLU A 521 23.52 -17.60 -26.60
C GLU A 521 23.64 -16.15 -26.11
N VAL A 522 22.70 -15.29 -26.49
CA VAL A 522 22.66 -13.88 -26.03
C VAL A 522 22.68 -13.79 -24.51
N TYR A 523 21.91 -14.63 -23.80
CA TYR A 523 21.95 -14.67 -22.33
C TYR A 523 23.34 -15.02 -21.78
N ARG A 524 24.02 -16.00 -22.39
CA ARG A 524 25.36 -16.43 -21.97
C ARG A 524 26.39 -15.34 -22.24
N ASP A 525 26.35 -14.72 -23.41
CA ASP A 525 27.29 -13.67 -23.80
C ASP A 525 27.16 -12.43 -22.91
N LEU A 526 25.93 -12.01 -22.60
CA LEU A 526 25.66 -10.88 -21.71
C LEU A 526 26.16 -11.16 -20.29
N ALA A 527 25.85 -12.33 -19.73
CA ALA A 527 26.31 -12.71 -18.40
C ALA A 527 27.84 -12.83 -18.34
N GLN A 528 28.46 -13.44 -19.36
CA GLN A 528 29.91 -13.60 -19.44
C GLN A 528 30.62 -12.24 -19.57
N LYS A 529 30.06 -11.29 -20.31
CA LYS A 529 30.58 -9.92 -20.41
C LYS A 529 30.69 -9.24 -19.03
N ASP A 530 29.76 -9.54 -18.13
CA ASP A 530 29.75 -9.05 -16.76
C ASP A 530 30.52 -9.95 -15.78
N GLY A 531 31.18 -11.01 -16.26
CA GLY A 531 31.93 -11.96 -15.43
C GLY A 531 31.06 -12.87 -14.58
N ILE A 532 29.80 -13.12 -14.99
CA ILE A 532 28.82 -13.92 -14.27
C ILE A 532 28.52 -15.19 -15.07
N SER A 533 28.58 -16.35 -14.40
CA SER A 533 28.14 -17.62 -14.97
C SER A 533 26.68 -17.89 -14.62
N LEU A 534 25.89 -18.36 -15.58
CA LEU A 534 24.50 -18.75 -15.37
C LEU A 534 24.36 -20.18 -14.82
N THR A 535 25.42 -20.99 -14.92
CA THR A 535 25.45 -22.40 -14.51
C THR A 535 26.28 -22.65 -13.26
N GLU A 536 27.28 -21.81 -12.99
CA GLU A 536 28.21 -21.96 -11.87
C GLU A 536 28.09 -20.80 -10.89
N THR A 537 28.36 -21.11 -9.61
CA THR A 537 28.34 -20.10 -8.54
C THR A 537 29.73 -19.56 -8.28
N ALA A 538 29.88 -18.23 -8.26
CA ALA A 538 31.14 -17.58 -7.89
C ALA A 538 31.47 -17.73 -6.40
N HIS A 539 30.47 -17.99 -5.56
CA HIS A 539 30.61 -18.05 -4.11
C HIS A 539 29.59 -18.99 -3.45
N LYS A 540 29.84 -19.35 -2.18
CA LYS A 540 28.98 -20.29 -1.40
C LYS A 540 27.70 -19.70 -0.81
N ILE A 541 27.43 -18.39 -1.01
CA ILE A 541 26.27 -17.72 -0.42
C ILE A 541 25.04 -17.94 -1.31
N LYS A 542 24.11 -18.80 -0.87
CA LYS A 542 22.90 -19.17 -1.64
C LYS A 542 22.06 -17.97 -2.08
N GLU A 543 21.89 -16.97 -1.22
CA GLU A 543 21.04 -15.79 -1.49
C GLU A 543 21.53 -14.95 -2.68
N PHE A 544 22.85 -14.90 -2.92
CA PHE A 544 23.44 -14.08 -3.99
C PHE A 544 23.87 -14.94 -5.19
N SER A 545 23.23 -16.09 -5.38
CA SER A 545 23.57 -17.03 -6.45
C SER A 545 22.39 -17.20 -7.41
N ILE A 546 22.61 -16.93 -8.70
CA ILE A 546 21.61 -17.18 -9.76
C ILE A 546 21.18 -18.65 -9.75
N THR A 547 22.10 -19.58 -9.53
CA THR A 547 21.81 -21.03 -9.56
C THR A 547 21.05 -21.54 -8.34
N ASN A 548 20.85 -20.70 -7.32
CA ASN A 548 20.05 -21.03 -6.14
C ASN A 548 18.66 -20.39 -6.16
N MET A 549 18.48 -19.36 -6.99
CA MET A 549 17.19 -18.75 -7.23
C MET A 549 16.42 -19.60 -8.24
N THR A 550 15.12 -19.81 -8.05
CA THR A 550 14.33 -20.65 -8.96
C THR A 550 14.31 -20.12 -10.40
N GLY A 551 14.39 -18.80 -10.56
CA GLY A 551 14.06 -18.13 -11.82
C GLY A 551 12.56 -18.11 -12.07
N ALA A 552 12.16 -17.49 -13.17
CA ALA A 552 10.76 -17.39 -13.60
C ALA A 552 10.69 -17.22 -15.12
N TYR A 553 9.49 -17.21 -15.69
CA TYR A 553 9.25 -16.92 -17.10
C TYR A 553 8.39 -15.67 -17.22
N ARG A 554 8.63 -14.89 -18.27
CA ARG A 554 7.90 -13.66 -18.54
C ARG A 554 7.60 -13.56 -20.02
N ARG A 555 6.35 -13.20 -20.36
CA ARG A 555 5.93 -12.94 -21.75
C ARG A 555 6.68 -11.76 -22.33
N VAL A 556 7.12 -11.89 -23.57
CA VAL A 556 7.83 -10.83 -24.30
C VAL A 556 6.85 -9.74 -24.75
N PHE A 557 5.68 -10.14 -25.21
CA PHE A 557 4.64 -9.28 -25.75
C PHE A 557 3.43 -9.28 -24.82
N GLN A 558 2.85 -8.11 -24.58
CA GLN A 558 1.68 -7.97 -23.73
C GLN A 558 0.62 -7.10 -24.40
N LYS A 559 -0.62 -7.59 -24.41
CA LYS A 559 -1.79 -6.82 -24.85
C LYS A 559 -2.58 -6.30 -23.67
N PRO A 560 -3.02 -5.03 -23.70
CA PRO A 560 -3.94 -4.51 -22.70
C PRO A 560 -5.32 -5.17 -22.83
N LYS A 561 -5.95 -5.50 -21.71
CA LYS A 561 -7.37 -5.90 -21.65
C LYS A 561 -8.25 -4.67 -21.39
N ASP A 562 -9.52 -4.72 -21.78
CA ASP A 562 -10.51 -3.64 -21.57
C ASP A 562 -9.98 -2.26 -22.01
N PHE A 563 -9.35 -2.22 -23.18
CA PHE A 563 -8.69 -1.03 -23.69
C PHE A 563 -9.68 -0.04 -24.28
N GLU A 564 -9.73 1.15 -23.69
CA GLU A 564 -10.57 2.28 -24.10
C GLU A 564 -9.70 3.54 -24.21
N TRP A 565 -10.02 4.42 -25.15
CA TRP A 565 -9.34 5.69 -25.30
C TRP A 565 -10.30 6.80 -25.72
N GLU A 566 -10.00 8.03 -25.30
CA GLU A 566 -10.73 9.22 -25.69
C GLU A 566 -9.79 10.43 -25.86
N LEU A 567 -10.10 11.29 -26.83
CA LEU A 567 -9.44 12.57 -27.01
C LEU A 567 -10.25 13.67 -26.34
N LEU A 568 -9.58 14.47 -25.51
CA LEU A 568 -10.18 15.54 -24.72
C LEU A 568 -9.54 16.88 -25.09
N SER A 569 -10.34 17.91 -25.26
CA SER A 569 -9.87 19.30 -25.38
C SER A 569 -9.94 19.99 -24.01
N TYR A 570 -8.89 20.70 -23.61
CA TYR A 570 -8.86 21.46 -22.36
C TYR A 570 -8.08 22.76 -22.53
N THR A 571 -8.41 23.77 -21.74
CA THR A 571 -7.74 25.08 -21.73
C THR A 571 -6.82 25.26 -20.53
N ASP A 572 -7.24 24.75 -19.36
CA ASP A 572 -6.49 24.86 -18.11
C ASP A 572 -5.82 23.53 -17.72
N GLY A 573 -4.49 23.52 -17.71
CA GLY A 573 -3.68 22.37 -17.31
C GLY A 573 -3.78 21.99 -15.83
N THR A 574 -4.37 22.85 -14.99
CA THR A 574 -4.53 22.60 -13.55
C THR A 574 -5.80 21.82 -13.21
N ILE A 575 -6.75 21.68 -14.12
CA ILE A 575 -8.03 21.00 -13.89
C ILE A 575 -7.85 19.47 -14.08
N PRO A 576 -8.34 18.61 -13.16
CA PRO A 576 -8.34 17.16 -13.37
C PRO A 576 -9.20 16.78 -14.58
N LEU A 577 -8.68 15.94 -15.47
CA LEU A 577 -9.40 15.46 -16.67
C LEU A 577 -9.96 14.04 -16.52
N ALA A 578 -9.60 13.35 -15.44
CA ALA A 578 -10.13 12.04 -15.07
C ALA A 578 -10.74 12.13 -13.67
N GLU A 579 -11.89 11.50 -13.48
CA GLU A 579 -12.58 11.45 -12.19
C GLU A 579 -11.96 10.36 -11.31
N THR A 580 -11.73 10.67 -10.04
CA THR A 580 -11.26 9.70 -9.05
C THR A 580 -12.43 9.07 -8.30
N ASP A 581 -12.22 7.89 -7.69
CA ASP A 581 -13.22 7.25 -6.81
C ASP A 581 -13.74 8.23 -5.73
N PHE A 582 -12.85 9.07 -5.19
CA PHE A 582 -13.22 10.04 -4.16
C PHE A 582 -14.09 11.18 -4.72
N ASP A 583 -13.85 11.63 -5.95
CA ASP A 583 -14.70 12.62 -6.62
C ASP A 583 -16.11 12.07 -6.86
N VAL A 584 -16.21 10.80 -7.26
CA VAL A 584 -17.49 10.09 -7.47
C VAL A 584 -18.27 10.01 -6.15
N ILE A 585 -17.62 9.63 -5.05
CA ILE A 585 -18.23 9.62 -3.72
C ILE A 585 -18.65 11.04 -3.29
N ALA A 586 -17.80 12.05 -3.50
CA ALA A 586 -18.14 13.43 -3.12
C ALA A 586 -19.36 13.95 -3.90
N LYS A 587 -19.51 13.59 -5.18
CA LYS A 587 -20.68 13.92 -6.00
C LYS A 587 -21.93 13.18 -5.54
N SER A 588 -21.84 11.88 -5.19
CA SER A 588 -22.98 11.10 -4.72
C SER A 588 -23.53 11.64 -3.39
N VAL A 589 -22.65 12.01 -2.46
CA VAL A 589 -23.01 12.62 -1.16
C VAL A 589 -23.65 14.00 -1.35
N LYS A 590 -23.19 14.81 -2.31
CA LYS A 590 -23.85 16.08 -2.64
C LYS A 590 -25.26 15.85 -3.19
N LYS A 591 -25.42 14.87 -4.09
CA LYS A 591 -26.72 14.53 -4.69
C LYS A 591 -27.71 13.96 -3.68
N SER A 592 -27.26 13.20 -2.68
CA SER A 592 -28.13 12.70 -1.61
C SER A 592 -28.57 13.82 -0.67
N LYS A 593 -27.68 14.77 -0.31
CA LYS A 593 -28.04 15.93 0.52
C LYS A 593 -29.05 16.85 -0.15
N VAL A 594 -28.89 17.13 -1.45
CA VAL A 594 -29.87 17.93 -2.21
C VAL A 594 -31.23 17.24 -2.25
N ARG A 595 -31.29 15.90 -2.38
CA ARG A 595 -32.56 15.15 -2.32
C ARG A 595 -33.20 15.14 -0.94
N GLU A 596 -32.42 15.13 0.14
CA GLU A 596 -32.93 15.24 1.51
C GLU A 596 -33.47 16.66 1.80
N GLU A 597 -32.79 17.71 1.31
CA GLU A 597 -33.25 19.10 1.42
C GLU A 597 -34.51 19.36 0.57
N ASP A 598 -34.62 18.78 -0.64
CA ASP A 598 -35.83 18.85 -1.48
C ASP A 598 -37.01 18.08 -0.87
N SER A 599 -36.74 17.04 -0.05
CA SER A 599 -37.80 16.31 0.68
C SER A 599 -38.24 17.01 1.98
N ALA A 600 -37.46 17.97 2.48
CA ALA A 600 -37.74 18.72 3.69
C ALA A 600 -38.47 20.05 3.43
N ASN A 601 -38.48 20.55 2.19
CA ASN A 601 -39.16 21.78 1.77
C ASN A 601 -40.39 21.53 0.87
N GLY A 602 -41.20 20.55 1.24
CA GLY A 602 -42.49 20.29 0.59
C GLY A 602 -43.66 21.03 1.23
N SER A 603 -43.82 22.33 0.96
CA SER A 603 -45.14 23.00 0.83
C SER A 603 -45.01 24.50 0.54
N GLU A 604 -44.96 24.88 -0.74
CA GLU A 604 -45.90 25.84 -1.33
C GLU A 604 -45.68 25.91 -2.86
N GLU A 605 -46.78 25.77 -3.58
CA GLU A 605 -46.87 25.55 -5.02
C GLU A 605 -46.91 26.86 -5.84
N LEU A 606 -46.26 26.77 -7.02
CA LEU A 606 -46.67 27.34 -8.32
C LEU A 606 -46.66 28.87 -8.53
N ARG A 607 -45.75 29.32 -9.40
CA ARG A 607 -46.06 29.64 -10.82
C ARG A 607 -44.79 29.92 -11.61
N ALA A 608 -44.66 29.22 -12.74
CA ALA A 608 -43.72 29.55 -13.80
C ALA A 608 -44.28 30.73 -14.61
N ASP A 609 -43.44 31.72 -14.90
CA ASP A 609 -43.59 32.45 -16.15
C ASP A 609 -42.23 32.92 -16.68
N SER A 610 -42.08 32.73 -17.99
CA SER A 610 -40.91 33.04 -18.79
C SER A 610 -40.75 34.54 -19.03
N SER A 611 -39.52 35.06 -19.00
CA SER A 611 -39.03 36.00 -20.02
C SER A 611 -37.58 36.41 -19.77
N ALA A 612 -36.88 36.57 -20.88
CA ALA A 612 -35.50 37.03 -20.99
C ALA A 612 -35.36 38.56 -20.76
N ILE A 613 -34.10 39.02 -20.85
CA ILE A 613 -33.64 40.38 -21.22
C ILE A 613 -33.06 41.24 -20.08
N SER A 614 -31.74 41.11 -19.92
CA SER A 614 -30.67 42.14 -20.03
C SER A 614 -30.76 43.57 -19.45
N VAL A 615 -29.58 44.00 -18.97
CA VAL A 615 -28.98 45.36 -18.87
C VAL A 615 -29.41 46.25 -17.69
N GLY A 616 -28.42 46.85 -17.03
CA GLY A 616 -28.57 48.21 -16.50
C GLY A 616 -27.84 48.51 -15.20
N ASP A 617 -26.63 49.02 -15.34
CA ASP A 617 -25.86 49.78 -14.35
C ASP A 617 -26.64 51.03 -13.87
N ASP A 618 -26.59 51.39 -12.59
CA ASP A 618 -26.36 52.80 -12.21
C ASP A 618 -26.08 53.02 -10.71
N MET A 619 -25.35 54.11 -10.47
CA MET A 619 -24.46 54.37 -9.35
C MET A 619 -25.04 55.27 -8.23
N LEU A 620 -24.40 55.18 -7.04
CA LEU A 620 -24.10 56.26 -6.04
C LEU A 620 -25.19 56.85 -5.10
N PRO A 621 -24.84 57.59 -4.02
CA PRO A 621 -23.54 57.72 -3.28
C PRO A 621 -23.61 57.79 -1.72
N GLY A 622 -22.47 57.54 -1.06
CA GLY A 622 -21.83 58.59 -0.21
C GLY A 622 -21.66 58.42 1.32
N LYS A 623 -20.41 58.72 1.76
CA LYS A 623 -19.87 59.13 3.09
C LYS A 623 -19.58 58.02 4.14
N GLY A 624 -18.40 57.95 4.79
CA GLY A 624 -17.13 58.68 4.75
C GLY A 624 -16.19 58.24 5.92
N CYS A 625 -14.87 58.36 5.68
CA CYS A 625 -13.66 58.53 6.56
C CYS A 625 -13.58 57.86 7.97
N GLU A 626 -12.45 57.35 8.52
CA GLU A 626 -11.04 57.80 8.57
C GLU A 626 -10.04 56.65 8.87
N GLU A 627 -8.77 56.98 8.68
CA GLU A 627 -7.50 56.23 8.68
C GLU A 627 -6.96 55.75 10.05
N LYS A 628 -6.07 54.74 10.02
CA LYS A 628 -4.73 54.78 10.66
C LYS A 628 -3.79 53.65 10.18
N SER A 629 -2.65 54.08 9.62
CA SER A 629 -1.32 53.45 9.40
C SER A 629 -0.74 52.74 10.64
N ASN A 630 0.26 51.84 10.67
CA ASN A 630 1.45 51.45 9.87
C ASN A 630 1.92 50.07 10.44
N SER A 631 2.49 49.10 9.71
CA SER A 631 3.93 49.01 9.37
C SER A 631 4.25 47.70 8.63
N GLU A 632 5.22 47.77 7.72
CA GLU A 632 5.65 46.77 6.73
C GLU A 632 6.68 45.75 7.24
N ALA A 633 6.65 44.55 6.63
CA ALA A 633 7.78 43.77 6.07
C ALA A 633 7.21 42.39 5.68
N GLY A 634 7.23 41.85 4.47
CA GLY A 634 8.01 42.09 3.26
C GLY A 634 8.22 40.69 2.65
N MET A 635 7.37 40.28 1.69
CA MET A 635 7.59 39.05 0.93
C MET A 635 7.00 39.23 -0.48
N GLN A 636 7.91 39.38 -1.44
CA GLN A 636 7.65 39.70 -2.83
C GLN A 636 6.81 38.60 -3.49
N THR A 637 5.70 39.01 -4.08
CA THR A 637 4.86 38.23 -4.98
C THR A 637 5.23 38.66 -6.39
N GLU A 638 5.88 37.79 -7.16
CA GLU A 638 5.95 37.96 -8.61
C GLU A 638 4.58 37.60 -9.19
N LYS A 639 3.76 38.62 -9.45
CA LYS A 639 2.61 38.55 -10.34
C LYS A 639 3.13 38.73 -11.76
N SER A 640 3.26 37.65 -12.51
CA SER A 640 3.27 37.73 -13.97
C SER A 640 1.84 37.94 -14.46
N GLN A 641 1.57 39.14 -14.96
CA GLN A 641 0.44 39.41 -15.83
C GLN A 641 0.63 38.63 -17.13
N SER A 642 -0.33 37.78 -17.47
CA SER A 642 -0.60 37.42 -18.87
C SER A 642 -2.09 37.14 -19.02
N GLY A 643 -2.83 38.19 -19.39
CA GLY A 643 -4.04 37.98 -20.18
C GLY A 643 -3.60 37.51 -21.56
N GLY A 644 -3.83 36.24 -21.87
CA GLY A 644 -3.58 35.63 -23.17
C GLY A 644 -4.69 34.63 -23.45
N ASN A 645 -5.25 34.66 -24.65
CA ASN A 645 -6.18 33.64 -25.13
C ASN A 645 -5.60 32.25 -24.82
N ALA A 646 -6.25 31.49 -23.93
CA ALA A 646 -5.81 30.13 -23.63
C ALA A 646 -6.02 29.27 -24.88
N GLU A 647 -4.94 28.95 -25.59
CA GLU A 647 -4.96 28.02 -26.71
C GLU A 647 -5.52 26.67 -26.20
N SER A 648 -6.53 26.15 -26.92
CA SER A 648 -7.12 24.85 -26.60
C SER A 648 -6.07 23.75 -26.82
N GLN A 649 -5.72 23.05 -25.75
CA GLN A 649 -4.78 21.92 -25.78
C GLN A 649 -5.54 20.60 -25.87
N MET A 650 -4.88 19.59 -26.44
CA MET A 650 -5.42 18.23 -26.50
C MET A 650 -4.80 17.34 -25.43
N ALA A 651 -5.62 16.44 -24.89
CA ALA A 651 -5.21 15.36 -24.02
C ALA A 651 -5.72 14.02 -24.59
N LEU A 652 -4.93 12.97 -24.41
CA LEU A 652 -5.32 11.60 -24.71
C LEU A 652 -5.50 10.85 -23.40
N LYS A 653 -6.72 10.40 -23.13
CA LYS A 653 -7.00 9.55 -21.97
C LYS A 653 -7.11 8.10 -22.43
N LEU A 654 -6.42 7.23 -21.71
CA LEU A 654 -6.33 5.80 -21.95
C LEU A 654 -6.82 5.07 -20.70
N SER A 655 -7.67 4.07 -20.86
CA SER A 655 -8.13 3.20 -19.78
C SER A 655 -7.90 1.75 -20.16
N PHE A 656 -7.14 0.98 -19.39
CA PHE A 656 -6.83 -0.42 -19.72
C PHE A 656 -6.35 -1.24 -18.52
N THR A 657 -6.54 -2.56 -18.59
CA THR A 657 -6.11 -3.52 -17.58
C THR A 657 -4.82 -4.21 -18.01
N LEU A 658 -3.81 -4.22 -17.15
CA LEU A 658 -2.60 -5.02 -17.32
C LEU A 658 -2.49 -6.09 -16.23
N PRO A 659 -1.97 -7.29 -16.53
CA PRO A 659 -1.61 -8.29 -15.53
C PRO A 659 -0.61 -7.76 -14.49
N ALA A 660 -0.45 -8.51 -13.40
CA ALA A 660 0.60 -8.27 -12.43
C ALA A 660 1.98 -8.23 -13.12
N SER A 661 2.93 -7.51 -12.52
CA SER A 661 4.31 -7.40 -13.02
C SER A 661 4.47 -6.71 -14.39
N CYS A 662 3.41 -6.12 -14.96
CA CYS A 662 3.48 -5.28 -16.17
C CYS A 662 3.63 -3.79 -15.82
N TYR A 663 4.33 -3.04 -16.70
CA TYR A 663 4.59 -1.62 -16.51
C TYR A 663 3.76 -0.77 -17.48
N ALA A 664 2.79 -0.01 -16.97
CA ALA A 664 1.98 0.88 -17.80
C ALA A 664 2.81 1.96 -18.54
N THR A 665 3.97 2.33 -17.99
CA THR A 665 4.90 3.23 -18.69
C THR A 665 5.41 2.61 -20.00
N MET A 666 5.57 1.29 -20.10
CA MET A 666 6.00 0.64 -21.35
C MET A 666 4.91 0.66 -22.42
N ALA A 667 3.63 0.55 -22.02
CA ALA A 667 2.50 0.77 -22.93
C ALA A 667 2.46 2.22 -23.45
N VAL A 668 2.66 3.20 -22.56
CA VAL A 668 2.74 4.63 -22.95
C VAL A 668 3.97 4.90 -23.83
N ARG A 669 5.11 4.26 -23.55
CA ARG A 669 6.33 4.34 -24.36
C ARG A 669 6.07 3.90 -25.79
N GLU A 670 5.36 2.79 -25.97
CA GLU A 670 5.01 2.24 -27.28
C GLU A 670 4.22 3.24 -28.14
N LEU A 671 3.40 4.07 -27.50
CA LEU A 671 2.57 5.08 -28.14
C LEU A 671 3.32 6.40 -28.40
N LEU A 672 4.10 6.88 -27.44
CA LEU A 672 4.82 8.16 -27.59
C LEU A 672 6.15 8.04 -28.36
N LYS A 673 6.72 6.83 -28.47
CA LYS A 673 8.07 6.57 -29.01
C LYS A 673 9.17 7.47 -28.43
N THR A 674 8.99 7.90 -27.19
CA THR A 674 9.93 8.76 -26.46
C THR A 674 10.27 8.14 -25.11
N SER A 675 11.37 8.62 -24.51
CA SER A 675 11.83 8.15 -23.19
C SER A 675 10.78 8.43 -22.12
N THR A 676 10.45 7.42 -21.32
CA THR A 676 9.49 7.54 -20.21
C THR A 676 10.12 8.03 -18.90
N SER A 677 11.37 8.51 -18.96
CA SER A 677 12.07 8.97 -17.77
C SER A 677 11.36 10.17 -17.13
N VAL A 678 11.33 10.18 -15.78
CA VAL A 678 10.73 11.29 -15.03
C VAL A 678 11.46 12.62 -15.32
N ALA A 679 12.76 12.56 -15.59
CA ALA A 679 13.55 13.73 -15.97
C ALA A 679 13.09 14.29 -17.32
N PHE A 680 12.90 13.43 -18.32
CA PHE A 680 12.42 13.83 -19.65
C PHE A 680 11.03 14.46 -19.60
N HIS A 681 10.08 13.83 -18.89
CA HIS A 681 8.74 14.42 -18.76
C HIS A 681 8.71 15.69 -17.90
N LYS A 682 9.68 15.90 -17.01
CA LYS A 682 9.85 17.19 -16.32
C LYS A 682 10.33 18.27 -17.29
N SER A 683 11.33 17.99 -18.12
CA SER A 683 11.79 18.95 -19.13
C SER A 683 10.76 19.27 -20.22
N LEU A 684 9.71 18.45 -20.37
CA LEU A 684 8.59 18.75 -21.27
C LEU A 684 7.52 19.65 -20.63
N ASN A 685 7.53 19.80 -19.30
CA ASN A 685 6.63 20.68 -18.54
C ASN A 685 7.20 22.08 -18.35
N ASP A 686 8.53 22.20 -18.32
CA ASP A 686 9.27 23.47 -18.34
C ASP A 686 9.26 24.04 -19.78
#